data_AF-A0A7V4T163-F1
#
_entry.id   AF-A0A7V4T163-F1
#
_cell.length_a   1.000
_cell.length_b   1.000
_cell.length_c   1.000
_cell.angle_alpha   90.00
_cell.angle_beta   90.00
_cell.angle_gamma   90.00
#
_symmetry.space_group_name_H-M   'P 1'
#
loop_
_entity.id
_entity.type
_entity.pdbx_description
1 polymer ?
#
loop_
_entity_poly.entity_id
_entity_poly.type
_entity_poly.pdbx_seq_one_letter_code
_entity_poly.pdbx_strand_id
1 'polypeptide(L)'
;MIFPSLKRLGEKMINLHFKVLDCSFLRQQFRRAVTYDGLHSSMSSQVSAFVKKLSPIKVKGEPKAVEEAARIFQEGKFDAFTLSKFAEELNRVGIEMHCGGKGEKEIVEIYFVSSSKVNDLPLFSGQKKRSKEPVFAEETPPLRSQTLRIKVLRELYRTLREIGKGQEDFELELKNLNEILRSYQELFRVSKNKGNSKIPFNKGHFFPFREEEFYLREIGGLLLELREKIKKDQTQKEIVQQINGFLRIIKKMVGGRELREDIFSRLSYLRVFLVKKWMKEDLEVPKDVSQGVEELLKIKNSRIVEIVARILGKRGIRSQLALERFLSPSLEPAEVLPDSELAARQVVELIQRKRKITIYGDYDVDGLVGTSILFKALGELGARVDYFIPNRFREGFGLNLEVLKRLKEKGTEAVITVDCGTGAFQEIKTLLSWKIQPIVTDHHTPPSQLEGFRREEKFYLVNPKLLPENHPSWNLCGAATAYKLASLVYQNLGKDMASLEHNRFGMLALATIADVVPLLGENRAIVKRGLAVLREKSPLPIWALRKAGDLGEISTTTMAFGFAPMINALGRLEDAHLVVELFSADDSSLAIKIAKRLQAANERRKLIERSILEDALAKIILEYPDFEKANSLVLWDEKWHEGVVGIDASRLVEAFGRPVLLFSFGPTKAKGSGRSLPGLSLYRALQGCAQHLAKWGGHEVAAGFSIEASNLKELETKLLLFRHDFSKSVEKLLEGKRLVPKIAIDAEINLSEVDSPLFRALRQLEPFGAGNPLPNFLVKEIYASSLGFSAEGEHLYARLSDGKVEKEAVAWRKRYLAQTLSDEKKVNVVFSLALDSWRGDFAQIEILDVKENEV
;
A
#
# COMPACT_ATOMS: atom_id res chain seq x y z
N MET A 1 -18.40 -26.76 50.88
CA MET A 1 -16.96 -26.95 51.23
C MET A 1 -15.97 -26.01 50.51
N ILE A 2 -16.39 -25.06 49.67
CA ILE A 2 -15.46 -24.36 48.75
C ILE A 2 -14.71 -23.16 49.40
N PHE A 3 -15.32 -22.46 50.37
CA PHE A 3 -14.76 -21.24 50.98
C PHE A 3 -13.33 -21.36 51.57
N PRO A 4 -12.97 -22.40 52.35
CA PRO A 4 -11.60 -22.53 52.88
C PRO A 4 -10.55 -22.70 51.78
N SER A 5 -10.91 -23.36 50.68
CA SER A 5 -10.05 -23.55 49.52
C SER A 5 -9.86 -22.23 48.76
N LEU A 6 -10.93 -21.48 48.52
CA LEU A 6 -10.84 -20.15 47.90
C LEU A 6 -10.03 -19.17 48.76
N LYS A 7 -10.18 -19.20 50.10
CA LYS A 7 -9.39 -18.33 50.99
C LYS A 7 -7.89 -18.70 50.93
N ARG A 8 -7.53 -19.99 51.00
CA ARG A 8 -6.15 -20.45 50.82
C ARG A 8 -5.60 -20.20 49.41
N LEU A 9 -6.45 -20.21 48.37
CA LEU A 9 -6.07 -19.87 47.00
C LEU A 9 -5.81 -18.37 46.88
N GLY A 10 -6.66 -17.53 47.48
CA GLY A 10 -6.47 -16.10 47.63
C GLY A 10 -5.17 -15.77 48.38
N GLU A 11 -4.95 -16.38 49.54
CA GLU A 11 -3.71 -16.22 50.33
C GLU A 11 -2.46 -16.67 49.55
N LYS A 12 -2.53 -17.76 48.77
CA LYS A 12 -1.42 -18.18 47.89
C LYS A 12 -1.23 -17.25 46.70
N MET A 13 -2.31 -16.78 46.06
CA MET A 13 -2.25 -15.82 44.96
C MET A 13 -1.73 -14.46 45.43
N ILE A 14 -2.13 -14.01 46.63
CA ILE A 14 -1.62 -12.80 47.28
C ILE A 14 -0.15 -12.98 47.62
N ASN A 15 0.29 -14.12 48.17
CA ASN A 15 1.73 -14.37 48.39
C ASN A 15 2.54 -14.47 47.08
N LEU A 16 1.97 -14.98 45.99
CA LEU A 16 2.59 -14.87 44.65
C LEU A 16 2.60 -13.42 44.16
N HIS A 17 1.53 -12.66 44.37
CA HIS A 17 1.45 -11.24 44.01
C HIS A 17 2.46 -10.42 44.81
N PHE A 18 2.67 -10.73 46.09
CA PHE A 18 3.67 -10.10 46.95
C PHE A 18 5.10 -10.49 46.56
N LYS A 19 5.37 -11.72 46.09
CA LYS A 19 6.69 -12.05 45.53
C LYS A 19 6.97 -11.44 44.16
N VAL A 20 5.95 -11.29 43.32
CA VAL A 20 6.05 -10.53 42.06
C VAL A 20 6.19 -9.03 42.36
N LEU A 21 5.46 -8.53 43.37
CA LEU A 21 5.58 -7.16 43.85
C LEU A 21 6.92 -6.92 44.52
N ASP A 22 7.52 -7.77 45.35
CA ASP A 22 8.88 -7.53 45.89
C ASP A 22 9.85 -7.21 44.75
N CYS A 23 9.82 -8.01 43.68
CA CYS A 23 10.66 -7.79 42.50
C CYS A 23 10.30 -6.52 41.68
N SER A 24 9.06 -6.02 41.71
CA SER A 24 8.64 -4.85 40.92
C SER A 24 8.45 -3.55 41.72
N PHE A 25 8.12 -3.65 43.00
CA PHE A 25 7.84 -2.60 43.98
C PHE A 25 9.13 -2.10 44.60
N LEU A 26 10.11 -2.97 44.91
CA LEU A 26 11.47 -2.49 45.20
C LEU A 26 12.02 -1.73 43.98
N ARG A 27 11.82 -2.25 42.76
CA ARG A 27 12.18 -1.55 41.51
C ARG A 27 11.36 -0.27 41.22
N GLN A 28 10.20 -0.06 41.84
CA GLN A 28 9.30 1.07 41.57
C GLN A 28 9.31 2.13 42.67
N GLN A 29 9.61 1.77 43.93
CA GLN A 29 9.84 2.71 45.03
C GLN A 29 11.21 3.39 44.87
N PHE A 30 12.29 2.63 44.64
CA PHE A 30 13.62 3.19 44.35
C PHE A 30 13.64 4.13 43.12
N ARG A 31 12.66 4.02 42.22
CA ARG A 31 12.48 4.90 41.05
C ARG A 31 11.48 6.04 41.25
N ARG A 32 10.93 6.26 42.45
CA ARG A 32 9.92 7.32 42.68
C ARG A 32 10.03 8.14 43.96
N ALA A 33 10.74 7.64 44.97
CA ALA A 33 11.39 8.47 45.97
C ALA A 33 12.63 7.72 46.47
N VAL A 34 13.78 8.40 46.55
CA VAL A 34 14.88 7.90 47.39
C VAL A 34 14.39 7.99 48.83
N THR A 35 14.44 6.90 49.58
CA THR A 35 14.13 6.88 51.02
C THR A 35 15.09 7.85 51.74
N TYR A 36 14.69 8.93 52.41
CA TYR A 36 13.37 9.52 52.73
C TYR A 36 13.32 11.00 52.26
N ASP A 37 12.19 11.73 52.14
CA ASP A 37 10.74 11.43 51.97
C ASP A 37 9.99 12.80 51.84
N GLY A 38 8.67 12.80 51.63
CA GLY A 38 7.80 13.96 51.88
C GLY A 38 7.10 14.57 50.65
N LEU A 39 5.85 15.02 50.84
CA LEU A 39 4.95 15.50 49.78
C LEU A 39 5.30 16.89 49.19
N HIS A 40 4.89 17.06 47.93
CA HIS A 40 4.36 18.30 47.30
C HIS A 40 5.00 19.66 47.63
N SER A 41 5.61 20.28 46.61
CA SER A 41 5.22 21.62 46.11
C SER A 41 6.21 22.19 45.10
N SER A 42 7.50 21.84 45.19
CA SER A 42 8.56 22.61 44.49
C SER A 42 9.63 21.77 43.77
N MET A 43 9.23 20.94 42.81
CA MET A 43 10.19 20.52 41.74
C MET A 43 10.87 21.73 41.08
N SER A 44 10.15 22.87 41.01
CA SER A 44 10.69 24.18 40.61
C SER A 44 11.90 24.64 41.45
N SER A 45 11.94 24.38 42.77
CA SER A 45 13.05 24.84 43.63
C SER A 45 14.32 24.03 43.41
N GLN A 46 14.20 22.70 43.28
CA GLN A 46 15.35 21.81 42.99
C GLN A 46 15.90 22.05 41.59
N VAL A 47 15.03 22.27 40.59
CA VAL A 47 15.43 22.71 39.23
C VAL A 47 16.12 24.07 39.28
N SER A 48 15.58 25.05 40.01
CA SER A 48 16.20 26.37 40.17
C SER A 48 17.57 26.29 40.88
N ALA A 49 17.73 25.40 41.87
CA ALA A 49 18.99 25.16 42.55
C ALA A 49 20.05 24.49 41.65
N PHE A 50 19.64 23.59 40.76
CA PHE A 50 20.52 22.99 39.75
C PHE A 50 20.99 24.04 38.72
N VAL A 51 20.06 24.84 38.18
CA VAL A 51 20.39 25.94 37.25
C VAL A 51 21.28 27.00 37.89
N LYS A 52 21.03 27.38 39.16
CA LYS A 52 21.89 28.30 39.92
C LYS A 52 23.31 27.76 40.19
N LYS A 53 23.53 26.44 40.15
CA LYS A 53 24.86 25.83 40.31
C LYS A 53 25.65 25.74 39.00
N LEU A 54 25.00 25.79 37.84
CA LEU A 54 25.65 25.76 36.54
C LEU A 54 26.10 27.16 36.07
N SER A 55 25.35 28.22 36.40
CA SER A 55 25.67 29.60 35.98
C SER A 55 27.07 30.14 36.35
N PRO A 56 27.80 29.66 37.38
CA PRO A 56 29.16 30.16 37.69
C PRO A 56 30.31 29.44 36.95
N ILE A 57 30.06 28.33 36.24
CA ILE A 57 31.15 27.49 35.67
C ILE A 57 31.75 28.16 34.42
N LYS A 58 32.84 28.91 34.61
CA LYS A 58 33.63 29.52 33.53
C LYS A 58 34.46 28.48 32.76
N VAL A 59 33.82 27.77 31.82
CA VAL A 59 34.54 27.03 30.77
C VAL A 59 35.13 28.04 29.77
N LYS A 60 36.44 27.96 29.50
CA LYS A 60 37.09 28.74 28.43
C LYS A 60 36.75 28.10 27.07
N GLY A 61 35.67 28.53 26.42
CA GLY A 61 35.21 27.91 25.17
C GLY A 61 34.01 28.61 24.52
N GLU A 62 32.90 27.88 24.36
CA GLU A 62 31.75 28.26 23.52
C GLU A 62 30.46 28.47 24.34
N PRO A 63 29.91 29.70 24.48
CA PRO A 63 28.68 29.93 25.24
C PRO A 63 27.39 29.36 24.61
N LYS A 64 27.28 29.39 23.27
CA LYS A 64 26.03 29.07 22.55
C LYS A 64 25.60 27.60 22.64
N ALA A 65 26.54 26.67 22.83
CA ALA A 65 26.23 25.24 22.99
C ALA A 65 25.45 24.95 24.28
N VAL A 66 25.64 25.75 25.33
CA VAL A 66 24.87 25.66 26.59
C VAL A 66 23.39 25.99 26.35
N GLU A 67 23.09 26.95 25.48
CA GLU A 67 21.73 27.43 25.21
C GLU A 67 20.91 26.42 24.37
N GLU A 68 21.49 25.85 23.31
CA GLU A 68 20.80 24.83 22.48
C GLU A 68 20.63 23.50 23.23
N ALA A 69 21.60 23.07 24.04
CA ALA A 69 21.46 21.88 24.88
C ALA A 69 20.32 22.03 25.90
N ALA A 70 20.17 23.21 26.51
CA ALA A 70 19.04 23.51 27.40
C ALA A 70 17.69 23.45 26.67
N ARG A 71 17.63 23.93 25.42
CA ARG A 71 16.41 23.89 24.59
C ARG A 71 16.01 22.45 24.23
N ILE A 72 16.96 21.62 23.79
CA ILE A 72 16.71 20.21 23.45
C ILE A 72 16.21 19.42 24.68
N PHE A 73 16.75 19.69 25.88
CA PHE A 73 16.26 19.06 27.11
C PHE A 73 14.84 19.51 27.49
N GLN A 74 14.49 20.77 27.23
CA GLN A 74 13.12 21.31 27.45
C GLN A 74 12.08 20.76 26.47
N GLU A 75 12.48 20.37 25.26
CA GLU A 75 11.60 19.70 24.28
C GLU A 75 11.28 18.23 24.64
N GLY A 76 11.99 17.66 25.62
CA GLY A 76 11.53 16.52 26.43
C GLY A 76 11.43 15.15 25.72
N LYS A 77 11.93 15.03 24.49
CA LYS A 77 11.99 13.75 23.76
C LYS A 77 13.39 13.17 23.79
N PHE A 78 13.49 11.93 24.23
CA PHE A 78 14.74 11.17 24.31
C PHE A 78 14.66 9.90 23.47
N ASP A 79 14.34 10.05 22.19
CA ASP A 79 14.64 9.02 21.19
C ASP A 79 16.13 9.03 20.84
N ALA A 80 16.63 7.99 20.17
CA ALA A 80 18.05 7.83 19.89
C ALA A 80 18.66 8.98 19.07
N PHE A 81 17.86 9.64 18.22
CA PHE A 81 18.32 10.78 17.42
C PHE A 81 18.43 12.05 18.27
N THR A 82 17.41 12.32 19.10
CA THR A 82 17.38 13.49 19.98
C THR A 82 18.39 13.34 21.13
N LEU A 83 18.61 12.12 21.63
CA LEU A 83 19.72 11.78 22.53
C LEU A 83 21.09 11.98 21.86
N SER A 84 21.26 11.54 20.62
CA SER A 84 22.53 11.75 19.88
C SER A 84 22.81 13.24 19.63
N LYS A 85 21.77 14.04 19.36
CA LYS A 85 21.91 15.50 19.18
C LYS A 85 22.10 16.24 20.51
N PHE A 86 21.43 15.81 21.57
CA PHE A 86 21.64 16.32 22.93
C PHE A 86 23.07 16.07 23.41
N ALA A 87 23.59 14.86 23.18
CA ALA A 87 25.00 14.55 23.34
C ALA A 87 25.85 15.58 22.55
N GLU A 88 25.68 15.68 21.23
CA GLU A 88 26.52 16.52 20.36
C GLU A 88 26.69 17.99 20.80
N GLU A 89 25.68 18.60 21.42
CA GLU A 89 25.80 19.97 21.96
C GLU A 89 26.48 20.01 23.33
N LEU A 90 26.12 19.11 24.25
CA LEU A 90 26.77 19.02 25.56
C LEU A 90 28.25 18.63 25.45
N ASN A 91 28.59 17.91 24.38
CA ASN A 91 29.96 17.58 24.03
C ASN A 91 30.81 18.85 23.92
N ARG A 92 30.29 19.93 23.32
CA ARG A 92 31.05 21.17 23.03
C ARG A 92 31.45 21.98 24.27
N VAL A 93 31.06 21.56 25.47
CA VAL A 93 31.25 22.31 26.73
C VAL A 93 31.94 21.55 27.88
N GLY A 94 32.47 20.34 27.66
CA GLY A 94 33.55 19.78 28.52
C GLY A 94 33.19 18.70 29.57
N ILE A 95 32.31 17.75 29.29
CA ILE A 95 31.77 16.73 30.25
C ILE A 95 31.95 15.30 29.66
N GLU A 96 31.94 14.14 30.38
CA GLU A 96 32.07 12.70 29.89
C GLU A 96 30.80 11.85 29.48
N MET A 97 30.74 11.00 28.40
CA MET A 97 29.58 10.09 28.00
C MET A 97 29.79 8.89 27.08
N HIS A 98 29.01 7.81 27.31
CA HIS A 98 28.67 6.76 26.34
C HIS A 98 27.27 6.11 26.53
N CYS A 99 26.84 5.29 25.55
CA CYS A 99 25.71 4.36 25.63
C CYS A 99 26.09 2.96 25.10
N GLY A 100 25.69 1.89 25.80
CA GLY A 100 25.96 0.47 25.46
C GLY A 100 25.61 -0.48 26.62
N GLY A 101 25.55 -1.80 26.42
CA GLY A 101 25.20 -2.71 27.53
C GLY A 101 25.09 -4.21 27.23
N LYS A 102 24.58 -4.95 28.24
CA LYS A 102 24.16 -6.36 28.22
C LYS A 102 23.06 -6.59 29.29
N GLY A 103 22.04 -7.39 28.97
CA GLY A 103 21.05 -7.91 29.94
C GLY A 103 19.88 -6.96 30.29
N GLU A 104 18.80 -7.54 30.84
CA GLU A 104 17.55 -6.80 31.08
C GLU A 104 17.57 -5.90 32.34
N LYS A 105 17.89 -4.62 32.07
CA LYS A 105 17.43 -3.40 32.72
C LYS A 105 18.24 -2.82 33.88
N GLU A 106 18.67 -1.55 33.79
CA GLU A 106 18.81 -0.67 32.61
C GLU A 106 19.66 0.53 33.04
N ILE A 107 20.98 0.46 32.84
CA ILE A 107 21.92 1.54 33.14
C ILE A 107 22.88 1.58 31.94
N VAL A 108 23.12 2.72 31.31
CA VAL A 108 22.97 4.12 31.78
C VAL A 108 21.92 4.85 30.94
N GLU A 109 20.97 5.62 31.47
CA GLU A 109 20.98 6.47 32.69
C GLU A 109 22.12 7.51 32.72
N ILE A 110 22.59 7.86 31.51
CA ILE A 110 22.94 9.21 31.03
C ILE A 110 24.22 9.85 31.58
N TYR A 111 25.08 10.27 30.64
CA TYR A 111 26.17 11.24 30.83
C TYR A 111 26.27 12.14 29.56
N PHE A 112 27.25 13.08 29.40
CA PHE A 112 27.43 14.00 28.22
C PHE A 112 28.93 14.07 27.72
N VAL A 113 29.44 13.98 26.44
CA VAL A 113 30.91 13.70 26.08
C VAL A 113 31.81 14.79 25.39
N SER A 114 32.90 15.22 26.03
CA SER A 114 33.71 16.41 25.72
C SER A 114 34.32 16.37 24.33
N SER A 115 33.96 17.32 23.47
CA SER A 115 34.11 17.18 22.03
C SER A 115 35.57 17.21 21.57
N SER A 116 36.14 16.03 21.35
CA SER A 116 37.10 15.82 20.29
C SER A 116 36.40 15.97 18.93
N LYS A 117 36.41 17.20 18.39
CA LYS A 117 36.42 17.41 16.94
C LYS A 117 37.70 16.79 16.35
N VAL A 118 37.79 16.77 15.01
CA VAL A 118 38.84 16.15 14.16
C VAL A 118 38.95 14.61 14.29
N ASN A 119 39.03 13.83 13.20
CA ASN A 119 39.42 14.20 11.83
C ASN A 119 38.38 13.81 10.77
N ASP A 120 38.17 14.71 9.82
CA ASP A 120 38.35 14.36 8.41
C ASP A 120 39.73 14.92 7.98
N LEU A 121 40.28 14.42 6.86
CA LEU A 121 41.67 14.53 6.39
C LEU A 121 42.66 13.46 6.94
N PRO A 122 43.67 13.06 6.15
CA PRO A 122 44.05 11.64 6.05
C PRO A 122 45.41 11.30 6.70
N LEU A 123 45.79 10.02 6.67
CA LEU A 123 46.98 9.49 5.96
C LEU A 123 47.24 7.98 6.25
N PHE A 124 47.51 7.22 5.18
CA PHE A 124 48.22 5.92 5.09
C PHE A 124 48.00 4.76 6.09
N SER A 125 47.31 3.72 5.58
CA SER A 125 47.77 2.30 5.56
C SER A 125 47.76 1.45 6.85
N GLY A 126 47.77 0.10 6.72
CA GLY A 126 48.17 -0.77 7.85
C GLY A 126 47.44 -2.11 8.10
N GLN A 127 47.34 -3.00 7.11
CA GLN A 127 47.22 -4.48 7.26
C GLN A 127 46.35 -5.17 8.34
N LYS A 128 45.44 -6.04 7.87
CA LYS A 128 45.19 -7.42 8.36
C LYS A 128 44.96 -7.68 9.88
N LYS A 129 43.74 -8.10 10.24
CA LYS A 129 43.42 -9.52 10.50
C LYS A 129 41.93 -9.80 10.78
N ARG A 130 41.43 -10.87 10.16
CA ARG A 130 40.28 -11.74 10.55
C ARG A 130 39.16 -11.10 11.39
N SER A 131 38.06 -10.78 10.73
CA SER A 131 36.74 -10.73 11.37
C SER A 131 36.40 -12.08 12.02
N LYS A 132 35.91 -12.03 13.26
CA LYS A 132 34.98 -13.01 13.81
C LYS A 132 33.66 -12.27 14.01
N GLU A 133 32.58 -12.83 13.48
CA GLU A 133 31.24 -12.26 13.65
C GLU A 133 30.81 -12.39 15.13
N PRO A 134 30.24 -11.33 15.75
CA PRO A 134 29.63 -11.44 17.06
C PRO A 134 28.26 -12.13 16.93
N VAL A 135 28.16 -13.37 17.40
CA VAL A 135 26.87 -14.06 17.53
C VAL A 135 26.02 -13.33 18.57
N PHE A 136 24.87 -12.80 18.15
CA PHE A 136 23.86 -12.30 19.07
C PHE A 136 23.20 -13.47 19.81
N ALA A 137 23.35 -13.48 21.14
CA ALA A 137 22.65 -14.41 22.02
C ALA A 137 21.45 -13.70 22.65
N GLU A 138 20.24 -14.05 22.21
CA GLU A 138 19.01 -13.62 22.89
C GLU A 138 18.81 -14.43 24.18
N GLU A 139 18.56 -13.76 25.30
CA GLU A 139 18.39 -14.42 26.61
C GLU A 139 17.00 -15.08 26.71
N THR A 140 16.93 -16.39 26.51
CA THR A 140 15.71 -17.18 26.79
C THR A 140 15.28 -17.06 28.26
N PRO A 141 13.98 -16.94 28.56
CA PRO A 141 13.50 -16.75 29.92
C PRO A 141 13.70 -18.02 30.76
N PRO A 142 13.99 -17.91 32.08
CA PRO A 142 14.33 -19.07 32.90
C PRO A 142 13.17 -20.05 32.99
N LEU A 143 13.43 -21.36 32.81
CA LEU A 143 12.44 -22.47 32.75
C LEU A 143 11.37 -22.48 33.87
N ARG A 144 11.68 -21.93 35.05
CA ARG A 144 10.71 -21.76 36.14
C ARG A 144 9.53 -20.85 35.76
N SER A 145 9.73 -19.86 34.88
CA SER A 145 8.70 -18.93 34.41
C SER A 145 7.69 -19.61 33.46
N GLN A 146 8.16 -20.27 32.40
CA GLN A 146 7.33 -20.99 31.44
C GLN A 146 6.54 -22.15 32.09
N THR A 147 7.18 -22.88 33.02
CA THR A 147 6.50 -23.91 33.83
C THR A 147 5.36 -23.33 34.68
N LEU A 148 5.46 -22.07 35.09
CA LEU A 148 4.40 -21.36 35.82
C LEU A 148 3.30 -20.87 34.86
N ARG A 149 3.65 -20.35 33.68
CA ARG A 149 2.70 -19.96 32.61
C ARG A 149 1.78 -21.12 32.22
N ILE A 150 2.33 -22.30 31.95
CA ILE A 150 1.55 -23.52 31.61
C ILE A 150 0.57 -23.91 32.72
N LYS A 151 0.93 -23.74 34.00
CA LYS A 151 0.03 -24.02 35.13
C LYS A 151 -1.12 -23.03 35.19
N VAL A 152 -0.86 -21.73 35.02
CA VAL A 152 -1.90 -20.69 34.96
C VAL A 152 -2.86 -20.94 33.80
N LEU A 153 -2.35 -21.29 32.62
CA LEU A 153 -3.15 -21.56 31.42
C LEU A 153 -4.00 -22.84 31.51
N ARG A 154 -3.48 -23.90 32.14
CA ARG A 154 -4.27 -25.12 32.43
C ARG A 154 -5.38 -24.87 33.45
N GLU A 155 -5.12 -24.06 34.47
CA GLU A 155 -6.14 -23.73 35.47
C GLU A 155 -7.22 -22.81 34.88
N LEU A 156 -6.84 -21.83 34.05
CA LEU A 156 -7.76 -21.03 33.22
C LEU A 156 -8.73 -21.91 32.43
N TYR A 157 -8.20 -22.85 31.64
CA TYR A 157 -9.03 -23.76 30.84
C TYR A 157 -9.95 -24.63 31.70
N ARG A 158 -9.45 -25.12 32.83
CA ARG A 158 -10.25 -25.88 33.80
C ARG A 158 -11.42 -25.06 34.33
N THR A 159 -11.16 -23.85 34.82
CA THR A 159 -12.18 -22.94 35.35
C THR A 159 -13.23 -22.62 34.29
N LEU A 160 -12.83 -22.26 33.06
CA LEU A 160 -13.79 -21.99 31.98
C LEU A 160 -14.60 -23.24 31.57
N ARG A 161 -14.00 -24.43 31.58
CA ARG A 161 -14.69 -25.68 31.27
C ARG A 161 -15.66 -26.13 32.38
N GLU A 162 -15.36 -25.81 33.64
CA GLU A 162 -16.26 -26.04 34.76
C GLU A 162 -17.42 -25.02 34.78
N ILE A 163 -17.21 -23.81 34.23
CA ILE A 163 -18.23 -22.75 34.05
C ILE A 163 -19.16 -23.04 32.86
N GLY A 164 -18.63 -23.27 31.66
CA GLY A 164 -19.40 -23.45 30.42
C GLY A 164 -20.09 -24.81 30.27
N LYS A 165 -20.14 -25.61 31.34
CA LYS A 165 -20.55 -27.01 31.28
C LYS A 165 -22.06 -27.14 31.06
N GLY A 166 -22.46 -27.41 29.82
CA GLY A 166 -23.87 -27.48 29.40
C GLY A 166 -24.40 -26.18 28.77
N GLN A 167 -23.52 -25.31 28.25
CA GLN A 167 -23.89 -24.19 27.39
C GLN A 167 -23.23 -24.38 26.02
N GLU A 168 -24.01 -24.54 24.95
CA GLU A 168 -23.49 -24.81 23.60
C GLU A 168 -22.58 -23.68 23.09
N ASP A 169 -22.95 -22.42 23.39
CA ASP A 169 -22.19 -21.19 23.12
C ASP A 169 -20.81 -21.09 23.81
N PHE A 170 -20.45 -22.05 24.68
CA PHE A 170 -19.12 -22.18 25.29
C PHE A 170 -18.29 -23.32 24.70
N GLU A 171 -18.90 -24.38 24.16
CA GLU A 171 -18.16 -25.62 23.86
C GLU A 171 -17.18 -25.44 22.68
N LEU A 172 -17.52 -24.60 21.70
CA LEU A 172 -16.65 -24.30 20.56
C LEU A 172 -15.42 -23.49 20.98
N GLU A 173 -15.60 -22.39 21.70
CA GLU A 173 -14.51 -21.56 22.24
C GLU A 173 -13.64 -22.35 23.22
N LEU A 174 -14.23 -23.21 24.04
CA LEU A 174 -13.49 -24.14 24.91
C LEU A 174 -12.68 -25.17 24.11
N LYS A 175 -13.22 -25.70 23.01
CA LYS A 175 -12.50 -26.61 22.11
C LYS A 175 -11.30 -25.91 21.47
N ASN A 176 -11.52 -24.73 20.89
CA ASN A 176 -10.47 -23.93 20.24
C ASN A 176 -9.36 -23.55 21.24
N LEU A 177 -9.75 -23.10 22.44
CA LEU A 177 -8.81 -22.82 23.54
C LEU A 177 -8.01 -24.07 23.95
N ASN A 178 -8.66 -25.25 24.04
CA ASN A 178 -7.98 -26.50 24.37
C ASN A 178 -6.96 -26.94 23.29
N GLU A 179 -7.30 -26.76 22.02
CA GLU A 179 -6.42 -27.09 20.89
C GLU A 179 -5.20 -26.14 20.84
N ILE A 180 -5.41 -24.83 20.98
CA ILE A 180 -4.33 -23.84 21.17
C ILE A 180 -3.44 -24.22 22.36
N LEU A 181 -4.03 -24.61 23.50
CA LEU A 181 -3.28 -25.02 24.68
C LEU A 181 -2.54 -26.34 24.51
N ARG A 182 -3.00 -27.27 23.67
CA ARG A 182 -2.27 -28.49 23.30
C ARG A 182 -1.06 -28.15 22.44
N SER A 183 -1.22 -27.34 21.40
CA SER A 183 -0.13 -26.89 20.53
C SER A 183 0.98 -26.17 21.31
N TYR A 184 0.60 -25.27 22.23
CA TYR A 184 1.51 -24.61 23.16
C TYR A 184 2.28 -25.59 24.06
N GLN A 185 1.64 -26.68 24.49
CA GLN A 185 2.25 -27.70 25.35
C GLN A 185 3.20 -28.63 24.60
N GLU A 186 2.91 -28.98 23.34
CA GLU A 186 3.82 -29.80 22.52
C GLU A 186 5.04 -29.01 22.05
N LEU A 187 4.92 -27.72 21.71
CA LEU A 187 6.07 -26.83 21.50
C LEU A 187 7.02 -26.81 22.72
N PHE A 188 6.46 -26.72 23.93
CA PHE A 188 7.23 -26.80 25.17
C PHE A 188 7.79 -28.22 25.45
N ARG A 189 7.18 -29.27 24.93
CA ARG A 189 7.67 -30.66 25.03
C ARG A 189 8.88 -30.88 24.13
N VAL A 190 8.83 -30.36 22.90
CA VAL A 190 9.93 -30.37 21.93
C VAL A 190 11.13 -29.57 22.43
N SER A 191 10.93 -28.38 23.01
CA SER A 191 12.04 -27.58 23.55
C SER A 191 12.75 -28.28 24.73
N LYS A 192 11.99 -29.00 25.57
CA LYS A 192 12.53 -29.73 26.73
C LYS A 192 13.35 -30.97 26.35
N ASN A 193 13.01 -31.65 25.26
CA ASN A 193 13.74 -32.85 24.80
C ASN A 193 15.04 -32.53 24.04
N LYS A 194 15.17 -31.33 23.46
CA LYS A 194 16.38 -30.90 22.72
C LYS A 194 17.62 -30.62 23.61
N GLY A 195 17.52 -30.83 24.92
CA GLY A 195 18.60 -30.57 25.87
C GLY A 195 19.76 -31.58 25.90
N ASN A 196 19.70 -32.71 25.18
CA ASN A 196 20.76 -33.72 25.17
C ASN A 196 20.81 -34.56 23.88
N SER A 197 21.48 -34.07 22.84
CA SER A 197 22.13 -34.89 21.78
C SER A 197 22.96 -34.01 20.84
N LYS A 198 24.08 -34.54 20.33
CA LYS A 198 24.94 -33.86 19.35
C LYS A 198 24.61 -34.36 17.94
N ILE A 199 24.03 -33.49 17.11
CA ILE A 199 23.88 -33.67 15.65
C ILE A 199 24.28 -32.33 15.01
N PRO A 200 25.07 -32.30 13.91
CA PRO A 200 25.68 -31.06 13.42
C PRO A 200 24.64 -30.11 12.79
N PHE A 201 24.63 -28.86 13.27
CA PHE A 201 23.85 -27.78 12.71
C PHE A 201 24.38 -27.38 11.32
N ASN A 202 23.46 -27.16 10.37
CA ASN A 202 23.77 -26.49 9.11
C ASN A 202 22.61 -25.59 8.71
N LYS A 203 22.88 -24.28 8.58
CA LYS A 203 21.97 -23.17 8.18
C LYS A 203 20.72 -22.88 9.05
N GLY A 204 20.66 -21.64 9.54
CA GLY A 204 19.50 -20.77 9.30
C GLY A 204 18.45 -20.59 10.39
N HIS A 205 18.14 -21.60 11.21
CA HIS A 205 16.97 -21.53 12.11
C HIS A 205 17.31 -21.13 13.56
N PHE A 206 17.20 -19.84 13.86
CA PHE A 206 16.92 -19.38 15.23
C PHE A 206 15.45 -19.66 15.57
N PHE A 207 15.17 -20.09 16.81
CA PHE A 207 13.82 -20.26 17.37
C PHE A 207 13.63 -19.30 18.55
N PRO A 208 13.12 -18.07 18.34
CA PRO A 208 12.98 -17.08 19.40
C PRO A 208 11.52 -16.79 19.80
N PHE A 209 11.30 -16.54 21.09
CA PHE A 209 10.26 -15.76 21.80
C PHE A 209 8.86 -15.48 21.17
N ARG A 210 8.78 -15.13 19.88
CA ARG A 210 7.57 -14.65 19.18
C ARG A 210 6.43 -15.67 19.18
N GLU A 211 6.72 -16.97 19.10
CA GLU A 211 5.67 -18.01 19.13
C GLU A 211 4.99 -18.11 20.50
N GLU A 212 5.74 -18.04 21.61
CA GLU A 212 5.16 -18.04 22.96
C GLU A 212 4.27 -16.81 23.18
N GLU A 213 4.67 -15.66 22.64
CA GLU A 213 3.88 -14.43 22.67
C GLU A 213 2.62 -14.51 21.78
N PHE A 214 2.71 -15.11 20.58
CA PHE A 214 1.58 -15.31 19.66
C PHE A 214 0.45 -16.10 20.33
N TYR A 215 0.73 -17.28 20.88
CA TYR A 215 -0.29 -18.08 21.55
C TYR A 215 -0.88 -17.39 22.80
N LEU A 216 -0.07 -16.62 23.55
CA LEU A 216 -0.58 -15.83 24.67
C LEU A 216 -1.53 -14.70 24.21
N ARG A 217 -1.32 -14.12 23.03
CA ARG A 217 -2.23 -13.12 22.43
C ARG A 217 -3.52 -13.76 21.91
N GLU A 218 -3.45 -14.89 21.22
CA GLU A 218 -4.60 -15.66 20.74
C GLU A 218 -5.53 -16.08 21.90
N ILE A 219 -4.95 -16.61 22.99
CA ILE A 219 -5.70 -16.91 24.22
C ILE A 219 -6.33 -15.63 24.82
N GLY A 220 -5.63 -14.49 24.73
CA GLY A 220 -6.17 -13.19 25.11
C GLY A 220 -7.35 -12.73 24.26
N GLY A 221 -7.35 -13.03 22.96
CA GLY A 221 -8.43 -12.72 22.01
C GLY A 221 -9.71 -13.51 22.32
N LEU A 222 -9.60 -14.84 22.42
CA LEU A 222 -10.74 -15.70 22.79
C LEU A 222 -11.36 -15.31 24.14
N LEU A 223 -10.56 -14.87 25.11
CA LEU A 223 -11.05 -14.37 26.39
C LEU A 223 -11.79 -13.03 26.28
N LEU A 224 -11.45 -12.16 25.32
CA LEU A 224 -12.19 -10.92 25.07
C LEU A 224 -13.56 -11.23 24.43
N GLU A 225 -13.59 -12.13 23.44
CA GLU A 225 -14.82 -12.59 22.78
C GLU A 225 -15.78 -13.24 23.79
N LEU A 226 -15.28 -14.22 24.56
CA LEU A 226 -16.05 -14.90 25.61
C LEU A 226 -16.57 -13.90 26.65
N ARG A 227 -15.78 -12.89 27.04
CA ARG A 227 -16.22 -11.83 27.95
C ARG A 227 -17.41 -11.05 27.38
N GLU A 228 -17.33 -10.61 26.13
CA GLU A 228 -18.38 -9.77 25.52
C GLU A 228 -19.65 -10.57 25.18
N LYS A 229 -19.53 -11.88 24.91
CA LYS A 229 -20.67 -12.82 24.91
C LYS A 229 -21.36 -12.85 26.29
N ILE A 230 -20.63 -13.24 27.34
CA ILE A 230 -21.15 -13.46 28.70
C ILE A 230 -21.72 -12.16 29.32
N LYS A 231 -21.12 -11.01 29.03
CA LYS A 231 -21.50 -9.68 29.56
C LYS A 231 -22.93 -9.25 29.23
N LYS A 232 -23.62 -9.94 28.30
CA LYS A 232 -25.05 -9.76 28.01
C LYS A 232 -25.97 -10.42 29.05
N ASP A 233 -25.48 -11.43 29.78
CA ASP A 233 -26.19 -12.09 30.88
C ASP A 233 -25.80 -11.46 32.23
N GLN A 234 -26.77 -10.86 32.92
CA GLN A 234 -26.53 -10.18 34.20
C GLN A 234 -26.26 -11.14 35.37
N THR A 235 -26.54 -12.44 35.24
CA THR A 235 -26.29 -13.44 36.29
C THR A 235 -24.81 -13.82 36.38
N GLN A 236 -24.07 -13.70 35.28
CA GLN A 236 -22.69 -14.22 35.14
C GLN A 236 -21.57 -13.21 35.51
N LYS A 237 -21.87 -12.24 36.38
CA LYS A 237 -20.96 -11.13 36.74
C LYS A 237 -19.62 -11.60 37.34
N GLU A 238 -19.60 -12.68 38.12
CA GLU A 238 -18.36 -13.22 38.68
C GLU A 238 -17.43 -13.80 37.61
N ILE A 239 -17.99 -14.46 36.59
CA ILE A 239 -17.25 -15.03 35.46
C ILE A 239 -16.58 -13.91 34.66
N VAL A 240 -17.30 -12.82 34.40
CA VAL A 240 -16.76 -11.60 33.77
C VAL A 240 -15.62 -10.99 34.60
N GLN A 241 -15.70 -11.01 35.94
CA GLN A 241 -14.59 -10.56 36.79
C GLN A 241 -13.36 -11.49 36.69
N GLN A 242 -13.57 -12.81 36.69
CA GLN A 242 -12.50 -13.80 36.54
C GLN A 242 -11.78 -13.66 35.19
N ILE A 243 -12.52 -13.57 34.09
CA ILE A 243 -11.97 -13.35 32.74
C ILE A 243 -11.17 -12.03 32.69
N ASN A 244 -11.69 -10.94 33.26
CA ASN A 244 -10.92 -9.69 33.38
C ASN A 244 -9.69 -9.81 34.31
N GLY A 245 -9.66 -10.78 35.22
CA GLY A 245 -8.45 -11.18 35.96
C GLY A 245 -7.41 -11.84 35.04
N PHE A 246 -7.81 -12.85 34.27
CA PHE A 246 -6.94 -13.55 33.32
C PHE A 246 -6.42 -12.63 32.21
N LEU A 247 -7.24 -11.75 31.65
CA LEU A 247 -6.81 -10.73 30.68
C LEU A 247 -5.75 -9.77 31.25
N ARG A 248 -5.86 -9.38 32.53
CA ARG A 248 -4.82 -8.59 33.22
C ARG A 248 -3.53 -9.38 33.45
N ILE A 249 -3.62 -10.69 33.65
CA ILE A 249 -2.45 -11.58 33.77
C ILE A 249 -1.75 -11.72 32.41
N ILE A 250 -2.50 -12.00 31.34
CA ILE A 250 -1.96 -12.15 29.98
C ILE A 250 -1.35 -10.82 29.50
N LYS A 251 -2.01 -9.67 29.72
CA LYS A 251 -1.44 -8.35 29.39
C LYS A 251 -0.11 -8.07 30.12
N LYS A 252 0.07 -8.61 31.34
CA LYS A 252 1.37 -8.59 32.03
C LYS A 252 2.38 -9.58 31.41
N MET A 253 1.94 -10.75 30.96
CA MET A 253 2.81 -11.76 30.32
C MET A 253 3.37 -11.33 28.96
N VAL A 254 2.61 -10.56 28.15
CA VAL A 254 3.07 -10.01 26.84
C VAL A 254 3.87 -8.69 26.97
N GLY A 255 4.23 -8.29 28.19
CA GLY A 255 5.11 -7.15 28.45
C GLY A 255 4.41 -5.78 28.44
N GLY A 256 3.11 -5.70 28.72
CA GLY A 256 2.38 -4.43 28.81
C GLY A 256 2.02 -3.78 27.47
N ARG A 257 2.56 -4.30 26.35
CA ARG A 257 2.01 -4.08 25.00
C ARG A 257 0.51 -4.36 25.02
N GLU A 258 -0.25 -3.58 24.27
CA GLU A 258 -1.70 -3.74 24.28
C GLU A 258 -2.11 -5.12 23.76
N LEU A 259 -3.11 -5.71 24.42
CA LEU A 259 -3.98 -6.71 23.80
C LEU A 259 -4.92 -6.00 22.82
N ARG A 260 -4.34 -5.31 21.83
CA ARG A 260 -5.05 -5.09 20.59
C ARG A 260 -5.14 -6.46 19.94
N GLU A 261 -6.35 -6.76 19.50
CA GLU A 261 -6.64 -7.91 18.67
C GLU A 261 -5.63 -7.92 17.53
N ASP A 262 -5.02 -9.05 17.21
CA ASP A 262 -4.29 -9.13 15.96
C ASP A 262 -5.33 -9.20 14.84
N ILE A 263 -5.69 -8.02 14.35
CA ILE A 263 -6.65 -7.83 13.27
C ILE A 263 -6.15 -8.56 12.02
N PHE A 264 -4.85 -8.82 11.84
CA PHE A 264 -4.32 -9.66 10.76
C PHE A 264 -4.56 -11.17 10.99
N SER A 265 -4.64 -11.62 12.25
CA SER A 265 -5.08 -12.99 12.60
C SER A 265 -6.56 -13.18 12.26
N ARG A 266 -7.45 -12.29 12.76
CA ARG A 266 -8.87 -12.32 12.38
C ARG A 266 -9.08 -12.07 10.87
N LEU A 267 -8.34 -11.17 10.21
CA LEU A 267 -8.38 -10.98 8.74
C LEU A 267 -8.03 -12.26 7.98
N SER A 268 -7.05 -13.03 8.48
CA SER A 268 -6.67 -14.29 7.84
C SER A 268 -7.87 -15.24 7.85
N TYR A 269 -8.66 -15.26 8.93
CA TYR A 269 -9.92 -15.97 9.04
C TYR A 269 -11.04 -15.36 8.16
N LEU A 270 -11.24 -14.03 8.18
CA LEU A 270 -12.24 -13.33 7.35
C LEU A 270 -12.00 -13.54 5.84
N ARG A 271 -10.74 -13.72 5.41
CA ARG A 271 -10.36 -14.03 4.02
C ARG A 271 -10.63 -15.47 3.59
N VAL A 272 -10.81 -16.42 4.52
CA VAL A 272 -11.20 -17.81 4.19
C VAL A 272 -12.58 -17.84 3.51
N PHE A 273 -13.46 -16.91 3.86
CA PHE A 273 -14.81 -16.79 3.28
C PHE A 273 -14.83 -16.15 1.88
N LEU A 274 -13.70 -15.68 1.35
CA LEU A 274 -13.61 -15.07 0.02
C LEU A 274 -13.51 -16.13 -1.09
N VAL A 275 -14.55 -16.96 -1.24
CA VAL A 275 -14.65 -17.95 -2.31
C VAL A 275 -14.60 -17.25 -3.67
N LYS A 276 -13.55 -17.53 -4.45
CA LYS A 276 -13.40 -16.99 -5.82
C LYS A 276 -13.95 -17.98 -6.83
N LYS A 277 -14.69 -17.49 -7.83
CA LYS A 277 -15.07 -18.32 -8.99
C LYS A 277 -13.90 -18.39 -9.95
N TRP A 278 -13.44 -19.61 -10.26
CA TRP A 278 -12.49 -19.80 -11.34
C TRP A 278 -13.24 -19.86 -12.67
N MET A 279 -12.67 -19.21 -13.69
CA MET A 279 -13.28 -19.09 -15.01
C MET A 279 -12.33 -19.72 -16.01
N LYS A 280 -12.50 -21.02 -16.26
CA LYS A 280 -11.85 -21.72 -17.36
C LYS A 280 -12.74 -21.63 -18.59
N GLU A 281 -12.32 -20.82 -19.56
CA GLU A 281 -12.88 -20.82 -20.90
C GLU A 281 -11.97 -21.65 -21.82
N ASP A 282 -12.54 -22.64 -22.50
CA ASP A 282 -11.88 -23.32 -23.60
C ASP A 282 -12.27 -22.61 -24.91
N LEU A 283 -11.25 -22.18 -25.65
CA LEU A 283 -11.36 -21.43 -26.89
C LEU A 283 -10.58 -22.19 -27.96
N GLU A 284 -11.19 -22.43 -29.12
CA GLU A 284 -10.46 -22.93 -30.28
C GLU A 284 -9.45 -21.87 -30.73
N VAL A 285 -8.22 -22.33 -30.96
CA VAL A 285 -7.11 -21.48 -31.41
C VAL A 285 -7.01 -21.61 -32.94
N PRO A 286 -7.12 -20.51 -33.70
CA PRO A 286 -6.92 -20.54 -35.15
C PRO A 286 -5.54 -21.09 -35.52
N LYS A 287 -5.47 -21.96 -36.54
CA LYS A 287 -4.23 -22.65 -36.92
C LYS A 287 -3.12 -21.70 -37.35
N ASP A 288 -3.47 -20.58 -37.98
CA ASP A 288 -2.53 -19.53 -38.39
C ASP A 288 -1.93 -18.79 -37.17
N VAL A 289 -2.68 -18.63 -36.07
CA VAL A 289 -2.14 -18.09 -34.82
C VAL A 289 -1.14 -19.06 -34.20
N SER A 290 -1.44 -20.37 -34.19
CA SER A 290 -0.48 -21.39 -33.70
C SER A 290 0.78 -21.43 -34.57
N GLN A 291 0.65 -21.41 -35.89
CA GLN A 291 1.80 -21.36 -36.82
C GLN A 291 2.62 -20.06 -36.63
N GLY A 292 1.95 -18.90 -36.56
CA GLY A 292 2.61 -17.63 -36.28
C GLY A 292 3.31 -17.59 -34.91
N VAL A 293 2.80 -18.29 -33.90
CA VAL A 293 3.48 -18.46 -32.60
C VAL A 293 4.73 -19.31 -32.73
N GLU A 294 4.71 -20.41 -33.49
CA GLU A 294 5.90 -21.23 -33.75
C GLU A 294 6.97 -20.42 -34.52
N GLU A 295 6.58 -19.76 -35.61
CA GLU A 295 7.50 -19.05 -36.51
C GLU A 295 8.05 -17.74 -35.90
N LEU A 296 7.18 -16.85 -35.41
CA LEU A 296 7.58 -15.50 -34.98
C LEU A 296 8.28 -15.52 -33.61
N LEU A 297 7.82 -16.37 -32.68
CA LEU A 297 8.44 -16.53 -31.36
C LEU A 297 9.52 -17.61 -31.31
N LYS A 298 9.71 -18.34 -32.41
CA LYS A 298 10.75 -19.38 -32.62
C LYS A 298 10.64 -20.54 -31.61
N ILE A 299 9.42 -20.92 -31.27
CA ILE A 299 9.09 -21.93 -30.24
C ILE A 299 8.92 -23.30 -30.90
N LYS A 300 9.92 -24.18 -30.78
CA LYS A 300 9.88 -25.55 -31.34
C LYS A 300 9.07 -26.57 -30.52
N ASN A 301 8.61 -26.21 -29.32
CA ASN A 301 7.83 -27.11 -28.48
C ASN A 301 6.33 -26.85 -28.74
N SER A 302 5.69 -27.76 -29.48
CA SER A 302 4.28 -27.65 -29.88
C SER A 302 3.30 -27.47 -28.72
N ARG A 303 3.60 -27.99 -27.53
CA ARG A 303 2.78 -27.78 -26.33
C ARG A 303 2.92 -26.36 -25.77
N ILE A 304 4.13 -25.77 -25.83
CA ILE A 304 4.32 -24.35 -25.48
C ILE A 304 3.68 -23.45 -26.53
N VAL A 305 3.73 -23.82 -27.82
CA VAL A 305 2.98 -23.14 -28.89
C VAL A 305 1.47 -23.15 -28.59
N GLU A 306 0.88 -24.29 -28.25
CA GLU A 306 -0.53 -24.41 -27.87
C GLU A 306 -0.90 -23.49 -26.68
N ILE A 307 -0.10 -23.52 -25.61
CA ILE A 307 -0.31 -22.69 -24.41
C ILE A 307 -0.25 -21.19 -24.76
N VAL A 308 0.77 -20.76 -25.51
CA VAL A 308 0.97 -19.34 -25.87
C VAL A 308 -0.11 -18.87 -26.85
N ALA A 309 -0.46 -19.67 -27.85
CA ALA A 309 -1.52 -19.34 -28.80
C ALA A 309 -2.91 -19.29 -28.14
N ARG A 310 -3.17 -20.13 -27.13
CA ARG A 310 -4.38 -20.08 -26.28
C ARG A 310 -4.45 -18.80 -25.44
N ILE A 311 -3.32 -18.37 -24.85
CA ILE A 311 -3.19 -17.09 -24.13
C ILE A 311 -3.46 -15.90 -25.07
N LEU A 312 -2.92 -15.94 -26.28
CA LEU A 312 -3.12 -14.90 -27.30
C LEU A 312 -4.57 -14.82 -27.80
N GLY A 313 -5.20 -15.98 -28.06
CA GLY A 313 -6.62 -16.06 -28.44
C GLY A 313 -7.57 -15.48 -27.39
N LYS A 314 -7.26 -15.67 -26.10
CA LYS A 314 -7.96 -15.03 -24.96
C LYS A 314 -7.80 -13.51 -24.89
N ARG A 315 -6.70 -12.98 -25.45
CA ARG A 315 -6.44 -11.53 -25.60
C ARG A 315 -7.00 -10.96 -26.92
N GLY A 316 -7.84 -11.72 -27.64
CA GLY A 316 -8.45 -11.32 -28.90
C GLY A 316 -7.53 -11.42 -30.12
N ILE A 317 -6.30 -11.93 -29.98
CA ILE A 317 -5.34 -12.09 -31.07
C ILE A 317 -5.70 -13.37 -31.82
N ARG A 318 -6.45 -13.21 -32.92
CA ARG A 318 -7.09 -14.28 -33.69
C ARG A 318 -6.62 -14.37 -35.15
N SER A 319 -5.49 -13.73 -35.48
CA SER A 319 -4.79 -13.95 -36.75
C SER A 319 -3.29 -13.70 -36.64
N GLN A 320 -2.50 -14.24 -37.56
CA GLN A 320 -1.06 -13.95 -37.66
C GLN A 320 -0.76 -12.44 -37.74
N LEU A 321 -1.49 -11.67 -38.54
CA LEU A 321 -1.30 -10.20 -38.65
C LEU A 321 -1.57 -9.47 -37.32
N ALA A 322 -2.53 -9.95 -36.52
CA ALA A 322 -2.77 -9.40 -35.18
C ALA A 322 -1.63 -9.74 -34.20
N LEU A 323 -1.03 -10.93 -34.34
CA LEU A 323 0.14 -11.34 -33.57
C LEU A 323 1.38 -10.51 -33.93
N GLU A 324 1.67 -10.32 -35.22
CA GLU A 324 2.78 -9.48 -35.70
C GLU A 324 2.69 -8.05 -35.14
N ARG A 325 1.52 -7.42 -35.20
CA ARG A 325 1.25 -6.09 -34.63
C ARG A 325 1.37 -6.05 -33.10
N PHE A 326 1.02 -7.15 -32.41
CA PHE A 326 1.18 -7.25 -30.95
C PHE A 326 2.65 -7.44 -30.53
N LEU A 327 3.46 -8.15 -31.32
CA LEU A 327 4.88 -8.38 -31.03
C LEU A 327 5.73 -7.16 -31.40
N SER A 328 5.45 -6.55 -32.55
CA SER A 328 6.16 -5.39 -33.11
C SER A 328 5.22 -4.16 -33.25
N PRO A 329 4.73 -3.58 -32.14
CA PRO A 329 3.84 -2.43 -32.18
C PRO A 329 4.59 -1.16 -32.60
N SER A 330 3.96 -0.35 -33.44
CA SER A 330 4.43 0.97 -33.89
C SER A 330 3.82 2.10 -33.07
N LEU A 331 4.42 3.30 -33.19
CA LEU A 331 3.73 4.55 -32.92
C LEU A 331 2.92 4.93 -34.16
N GLU A 332 1.76 5.53 -33.95
CA GLU A 332 0.98 6.15 -35.03
C GLU A 332 1.52 7.56 -35.31
N PRO A 333 1.22 8.17 -36.48
CA PRO A 333 1.42 9.59 -36.70
C PRO A 333 0.70 10.45 -35.65
N ALA A 334 1.05 11.73 -35.54
CA ALA A 334 0.49 12.59 -34.48
C ALA A 334 -0.82 13.27 -34.93
N GLU A 335 -0.89 13.60 -36.21
CA GLU A 335 -2.02 14.15 -36.95
C GLU A 335 -3.26 13.25 -37.01
N VAL A 336 -3.14 11.97 -36.60
CA VAL A 336 -4.29 11.04 -36.50
C VAL A 336 -5.27 11.47 -35.41
N LEU A 337 -4.80 12.17 -34.37
CA LEU A 337 -5.68 12.64 -33.29
C LEU A 337 -6.53 13.81 -33.79
N PRO A 338 -7.87 13.80 -33.63
CA PRO A 338 -8.72 14.92 -34.02
C PRO A 338 -8.25 16.26 -33.44
N ASP A 339 -8.46 17.33 -34.21
CA ASP A 339 -8.00 18.72 -33.98
C ASP A 339 -6.48 18.93 -33.80
N SER A 340 -5.65 17.88 -33.67
CA SER A 340 -4.25 17.98 -33.24
C SER A 340 -3.39 18.91 -34.10
N GLU A 341 -3.52 18.82 -35.42
CA GLU A 341 -2.79 19.67 -36.37
C GLU A 341 -3.27 21.14 -36.33
N LEU A 342 -4.56 21.38 -36.06
CA LEU A 342 -5.09 22.72 -35.88
C LEU A 342 -4.63 23.33 -34.55
N ALA A 343 -4.65 22.53 -33.48
CA ALA A 343 -4.11 22.89 -32.18
C ALA A 343 -2.60 23.20 -32.26
N ALA A 344 -1.83 22.39 -32.99
CA ALA A 344 -0.40 22.59 -33.17
C ALA A 344 -0.10 23.91 -33.89
N ARG A 345 -0.79 24.20 -35.00
CA ARG A 345 -0.70 25.49 -35.70
C ARG A 345 -1.07 26.66 -34.80
N GLN A 346 -2.11 26.51 -33.96
CA GLN A 346 -2.48 27.53 -32.98
C GLN A 346 -1.38 27.79 -31.94
N VAL A 347 -0.73 26.73 -31.43
CA VAL A 347 0.41 26.87 -30.51
C VAL A 347 1.60 27.53 -31.18
N VAL A 348 1.92 27.18 -32.44
CA VAL A 348 2.96 27.84 -33.24
C VAL A 348 2.69 29.35 -33.40
N GLU A 349 1.44 29.74 -33.70
CA GLU A 349 1.04 31.15 -33.79
C GLU A 349 1.21 31.90 -32.46
N LEU A 350 0.87 31.26 -31.33
CA LEU A 350 1.04 31.80 -29.98
C LEU A 350 2.52 32.01 -29.63
N ILE A 351 3.39 31.03 -29.96
CA ILE A 351 4.86 31.12 -29.78
C ILE A 351 5.42 32.27 -30.60
N GLN A 352 5.12 32.33 -31.90
CA GLN A 352 5.63 33.36 -32.82
C GLN A 352 5.22 34.77 -32.38
N ARG A 353 3.99 34.94 -31.87
CA ARG A 353 3.50 36.21 -31.31
C ARG A 353 3.92 36.48 -29.86
N LYS A 354 4.72 35.60 -29.24
CA LYS A 354 5.16 35.67 -27.83
C LYS A 354 4.01 35.81 -26.82
N ARG A 355 2.84 35.28 -27.18
CA ARG A 355 1.62 35.28 -26.35
C ARG A 355 1.84 34.41 -25.12
N LYS A 356 1.25 34.77 -23.98
CA LYS A 356 1.38 33.99 -22.76
C LYS A 356 0.49 32.74 -22.81
N ILE A 357 1.12 31.58 -22.73
CA ILE A 357 0.49 30.27 -22.60
C ILE A 357 0.55 29.83 -21.14
N THR A 358 -0.54 29.32 -20.57
CA THR A 358 -0.50 28.53 -19.32
C THR A 358 -0.92 27.10 -19.60
N ILE A 359 -0.13 26.12 -19.14
CA ILE A 359 -0.51 24.72 -19.15
C ILE A 359 -1.30 24.41 -17.88
N TYR A 360 -2.47 23.78 -17.99
CA TYR A 360 -3.30 23.36 -16.85
C TYR A 360 -3.36 21.83 -16.83
N GLY A 361 -2.61 21.21 -15.93
CA GLY A 361 -2.59 19.75 -15.75
C GLY A 361 -3.48 19.26 -14.62
N ASP A 362 -3.67 17.95 -14.51
CA ASP A 362 -4.16 17.33 -13.26
C ASP A 362 -3.02 17.03 -12.27
N TYR A 363 -3.39 16.71 -11.02
CA TYR A 363 -2.52 16.46 -9.86
C TYR A 363 -1.95 15.02 -9.75
N ASP A 364 -2.15 14.21 -10.79
CA ASP A 364 -1.87 12.77 -10.88
C ASP A 364 -0.60 12.51 -11.71
N VAL A 365 -0.05 11.29 -11.74
CA VAL A 365 1.17 10.97 -12.52
C VAL A 365 1.00 11.34 -13.99
N ASP A 366 -0.15 11.10 -14.60
CA ASP A 366 -0.33 11.38 -16.03
C ASP A 366 -0.41 12.89 -16.31
N GLY A 367 -1.35 13.62 -15.70
CA GLY A 367 -1.42 15.08 -15.74
C GLY A 367 -0.10 15.79 -15.38
N LEU A 368 0.63 15.34 -14.36
CA LEU A 368 1.92 15.92 -13.95
C LEU A 368 3.03 15.65 -14.98
N VAL A 369 3.15 14.42 -15.47
CA VAL A 369 4.19 14.06 -16.46
C VAL A 369 3.90 14.70 -17.81
N GLY A 370 2.65 14.69 -18.27
CA GLY A 370 2.22 15.37 -19.49
C GLY A 370 2.46 16.89 -19.42
N THR A 371 2.13 17.51 -18.29
CA THR A 371 2.44 18.94 -18.04
C THR A 371 3.93 19.20 -18.12
N SER A 372 4.76 18.33 -17.54
CA SER A 372 6.23 18.48 -17.58
C SER A 372 6.79 18.34 -18.99
N ILE A 373 6.32 17.35 -19.75
CA ILE A 373 6.71 17.11 -21.15
C ILE A 373 6.37 18.32 -22.02
N LEU A 374 5.15 18.85 -21.90
CA LEU A 374 4.67 19.98 -22.68
C LEU A 374 5.32 21.29 -22.23
N PHE A 375 5.49 21.52 -20.93
CA PHE A 375 6.16 22.72 -20.39
C PHE A 375 7.61 22.82 -20.88
N LYS A 376 8.36 21.71 -20.81
CA LYS A 376 9.73 21.66 -21.31
C LYS A 376 9.77 21.84 -22.83
N ALA A 377 8.93 21.11 -23.58
CA ALA A 377 8.83 21.22 -25.04
C ALA A 377 8.55 22.66 -25.51
N LEU A 378 7.56 23.33 -24.93
CA LEU A 378 7.23 24.70 -25.33
C LEU A 378 8.30 25.70 -24.89
N GLY A 379 8.93 25.51 -23.73
CA GLY A 379 10.08 26.32 -23.28
C GLY A 379 11.30 26.20 -24.21
N GLU A 380 11.63 24.99 -24.66
CA GLU A 380 12.71 24.70 -25.62
C GLU A 380 12.46 25.35 -27.00
N LEU A 381 11.19 25.59 -27.36
CA LEU A 381 10.77 26.32 -28.55
C LEU A 381 10.72 27.85 -28.36
N GLY A 382 11.02 28.36 -27.17
CA GLY A 382 10.99 29.80 -26.86
C GLY A 382 9.59 30.35 -26.53
N ALA A 383 8.63 29.50 -26.18
CA ALA A 383 7.30 29.94 -25.75
C ALA A 383 7.35 30.74 -24.44
N ARG A 384 6.46 31.75 -24.32
CA ARG A 384 6.19 32.40 -23.03
C ARG A 384 5.20 31.55 -22.24
N VAL A 385 5.68 30.44 -21.69
CA VAL A 385 4.87 29.42 -21.01
C VAL A 385 5.04 29.44 -19.48
N ASP A 386 3.94 29.31 -18.74
CA ASP A 386 3.92 28.86 -17.34
C ASP A 386 2.93 27.69 -17.15
N TYR A 387 2.80 27.15 -15.94
CA TYR A 387 1.90 26.04 -15.65
C TYR A 387 1.11 26.22 -14.35
N PHE A 388 0.01 25.49 -14.24
CA PHE A 388 -0.82 25.36 -13.05
C PHE A 388 -1.22 23.89 -12.85
N ILE A 389 -1.15 23.44 -11.58
CA ILE A 389 -1.64 22.14 -11.13
C ILE A 389 -2.63 22.41 -9.97
N PRO A 390 -3.87 21.89 -10.00
CA PRO A 390 -4.86 22.11 -8.95
C PRO A 390 -4.49 21.38 -7.66
N ASN A 391 -4.87 21.94 -6.51
CA ASN A 391 -4.83 21.19 -5.26
C ASN A 391 -6.12 20.37 -5.11
N ARG A 392 -5.98 19.04 -4.99
CA ARG A 392 -7.09 18.07 -4.90
C ARG A 392 -8.13 18.38 -3.83
N PHE A 393 -7.73 19.05 -2.74
CA PHE A 393 -8.58 19.34 -1.60
C PHE A 393 -9.26 20.71 -1.68
N ARG A 394 -8.71 21.63 -2.49
CA ARG A 394 -9.14 23.03 -2.61
C ARG A 394 -9.84 23.31 -3.94
N GLU A 395 -9.10 23.22 -5.04
CA GLU A 395 -9.61 23.44 -6.39
C GLU A 395 -10.42 22.24 -6.92
N GLY A 396 -10.04 21.02 -6.55
CA GLY A 396 -10.65 19.77 -7.03
C GLY A 396 -10.02 19.24 -8.33
N PHE A 397 -10.74 18.35 -9.03
CA PHE A 397 -10.36 17.84 -10.35
C PHE A 397 -10.78 18.80 -11.47
N GLY A 398 -9.95 18.91 -12.51
CA GLY A 398 -10.28 19.63 -13.74
C GLY A 398 -10.18 21.16 -13.64
N LEU A 399 -10.75 21.85 -14.64
CA LEU A 399 -10.74 23.30 -14.73
C LEU A 399 -11.63 23.95 -13.65
N ASN A 400 -11.14 25.03 -13.05
CA ASN A 400 -11.82 25.77 -11.99
C ASN A 400 -11.89 27.27 -12.31
N LEU A 401 -13.09 27.85 -12.33
CA LEU A 401 -13.32 29.25 -12.75
C LEU A 401 -12.53 30.28 -11.92
N GLU A 402 -12.30 30.04 -10.62
CA GLU A 402 -11.48 30.93 -9.77
C GLU A 402 -9.99 30.83 -10.08
N VAL A 403 -9.52 29.66 -10.51
CA VAL A 403 -8.16 29.52 -11.07
C VAL A 403 -8.07 30.28 -12.39
N LEU A 404 -9.01 30.05 -13.31
CA LEU A 404 -8.98 30.67 -14.63
C LEU A 404 -9.04 32.21 -14.54
N LYS A 405 -9.79 32.75 -13.58
CA LYS A 405 -9.78 34.19 -13.26
C LYS A 405 -8.39 34.65 -12.80
N ARG A 406 -7.75 33.95 -11.85
CA ARG A 406 -6.38 34.21 -11.40
C ARG A 406 -5.35 34.10 -12.54
N LEU A 407 -5.56 33.21 -13.51
CA LEU A 407 -4.70 33.09 -14.70
C LEU A 407 -4.89 34.26 -15.67
N LYS A 408 -6.14 34.70 -15.91
CA LYS A 408 -6.45 35.92 -16.67
C LYS A 408 -5.80 37.15 -16.05
N GLU A 409 -5.90 37.31 -14.73
CA GLU A 409 -5.26 38.39 -13.97
C GLU A 409 -3.71 38.36 -14.08
N LYS A 410 -3.12 37.17 -14.24
CA LYS A 410 -1.70 36.96 -14.59
C LYS A 410 -1.37 37.14 -16.09
N GLY A 411 -2.25 37.75 -16.87
CA GLY A 411 -2.04 38.06 -18.29
C GLY A 411 -1.93 36.84 -19.21
N THR A 412 -2.69 35.77 -18.91
CA THR A 412 -2.73 34.55 -19.72
C THR A 412 -3.62 34.72 -20.94
N GLU A 413 -3.14 34.30 -22.11
CA GLU A 413 -3.78 34.54 -23.42
C GLU A 413 -4.17 33.23 -24.13
N ALA A 414 -3.58 32.10 -23.74
CA ALA A 414 -4.05 30.76 -24.06
C ALA A 414 -3.91 29.81 -22.87
N VAL A 415 -4.84 28.88 -22.74
CA VAL A 415 -4.78 27.78 -21.77
C VAL A 415 -4.72 26.47 -22.54
N ILE A 416 -3.63 25.71 -22.37
CA ILE A 416 -3.53 24.34 -22.89
C ILE A 416 -3.80 23.39 -21.71
N THR A 417 -4.85 22.58 -21.78
CA THR A 417 -5.08 21.57 -20.74
C THR A 417 -4.25 20.32 -21.01
N VAL A 418 -3.93 19.58 -19.96
CA VAL A 418 -3.38 18.23 -20.01
C VAL A 418 -4.17 17.37 -19.04
N ASP A 419 -4.60 16.19 -19.48
CA ASP A 419 -5.30 15.18 -18.66
C ASP A 419 -6.62 15.69 -18.03
N CYS A 420 -7.21 16.74 -18.62
CA CYS A 420 -8.49 17.28 -18.19
C CYS A 420 -9.11 18.19 -19.27
N GLY A 421 -10.41 18.48 -19.13
CA GLY A 421 -11.09 19.55 -19.86
C GLY A 421 -12.16 19.12 -20.87
N THR A 422 -12.24 17.85 -21.28
CA THR A 422 -13.20 17.38 -22.30
C THR A 422 -14.66 17.71 -21.97
N GLY A 423 -15.02 17.73 -20.68
CA GLY A 423 -16.36 18.11 -20.20
C GLY A 423 -16.47 19.50 -19.58
N ALA A 424 -15.43 20.33 -19.64
CA ALA A 424 -15.35 21.63 -18.93
C ALA A 424 -16.05 22.76 -19.71
N PHE A 425 -17.30 22.55 -20.08
CA PHE A 425 -18.04 23.43 -21.00
C PHE A 425 -18.19 24.87 -20.50
N GLN A 426 -18.49 25.05 -19.21
CA GLN A 426 -18.67 26.38 -18.62
C GLN A 426 -17.34 27.15 -18.59
N GLU A 427 -16.25 26.45 -18.31
CA GLU A 427 -14.90 26.98 -18.24
C GLU A 427 -14.38 27.36 -19.64
N ILE A 428 -14.58 26.49 -20.63
CA ILE A 428 -14.23 26.74 -22.05
C ILE A 428 -14.99 27.96 -22.58
N LYS A 429 -16.31 28.01 -22.39
CA LYS A 429 -17.16 29.16 -22.78
C LYS A 429 -16.72 30.45 -22.07
N THR A 430 -16.31 30.35 -20.81
CA THR A 430 -15.79 31.49 -20.04
C THR A 430 -14.45 31.99 -20.59
N LEU A 431 -13.51 31.10 -20.94
CA LEU A 431 -12.22 31.46 -21.56
C LEU A 431 -12.42 32.17 -22.91
N LEU A 432 -13.29 31.63 -23.77
CA LEU A 432 -13.67 32.25 -25.04
C LEU A 432 -14.28 33.65 -24.84
N SER A 433 -15.18 33.81 -23.86
CA SER A 433 -15.75 35.13 -23.50
C SER A 433 -14.69 36.15 -23.04
N TRP A 434 -13.57 35.66 -22.52
CA TRP A 434 -12.43 36.47 -22.07
C TRP A 434 -11.35 36.67 -23.14
N LYS A 435 -11.54 36.14 -24.35
CA LYS A 435 -10.55 36.11 -25.45
C LYS A 435 -9.24 35.40 -25.07
N ILE A 436 -9.33 34.41 -24.18
CA ILE A 436 -8.25 33.48 -23.86
C ILE A 436 -8.51 32.22 -24.67
N GLN A 437 -7.54 31.74 -25.46
CA GLN A 437 -7.75 30.58 -26.32
C GLN A 437 -7.67 29.27 -25.53
N PRO A 438 -8.75 28.48 -25.41
CA PRO A 438 -8.67 27.10 -24.93
C PRO A 438 -8.10 26.17 -26.00
N ILE A 439 -7.18 25.30 -25.59
CA ILE A 439 -6.69 24.16 -26.35
C ILE A 439 -6.75 22.96 -25.40
N VAL A 440 -7.66 22.02 -25.63
CA VAL A 440 -7.87 20.90 -24.70
C VAL A 440 -7.04 19.69 -25.16
N THR A 441 -6.17 19.17 -24.28
CA THR A 441 -5.53 17.85 -24.48
C THR A 441 -5.88 16.94 -23.30
N ASP A 442 -6.55 15.83 -23.60
CA ASP A 442 -7.25 15.02 -22.60
C ASP A 442 -7.55 13.65 -23.20
N HIS A 443 -7.76 12.63 -22.37
CA HIS A 443 -8.11 11.27 -22.78
C HIS A 443 -9.42 10.75 -22.16
N HIS A 444 -10.04 11.54 -21.29
CA HIS A 444 -11.29 11.17 -20.62
C HIS A 444 -12.44 10.97 -21.61
N THR A 445 -13.37 10.06 -21.28
CA THR A 445 -14.53 9.74 -22.12
C THR A 445 -15.40 10.98 -22.38
N PRO A 446 -15.65 11.35 -23.66
CA PRO A 446 -16.52 12.45 -24.02
C PRO A 446 -17.93 12.35 -23.42
N PRO A 447 -18.43 13.40 -22.75
CA PRO A 447 -19.84 13.47 -22.35
C PRO A 447 -20.74 13.70 -23.57
N SER A 448 -21.98 13.20 -23.52
CA SER A 448 -22.89 13.15 -24.68
C SER A 448 -23.26 14.50 -25.28
N GLN A 449 -23.14 15.59 -24.53
CA GLN A 449 -23.42 16.95 -24.99
C GLN A 449 -22.28 17.56 -25.83
N LEU A 450 -21.09 16.94 -25.86
CA LEU A 450 -19.89 17.52 -26.47
C LEU A 450 -20.09 17.92 -27.94
N GLU A 451 -20.79 17.09 -28.74
CA GLU A 451 -20.94 17.37 -30.17
C GLU A 451 -21.79 18.61 -30.43
N GLY A 452 -22.85 18.84 -29.63
CA GLY A 452 -23.63 20.07 -29.66
C GLY A 452 -22.77 21.28 -29.28
N PHE A 453 -22.04 21.16 -28.17
CA PHE A 453 -21.16 22.23 -27.67
C PHE A 453 -20.06 22.61 -28.68
N ARG A 454 -19.45 21.65 -29.39
CA ARG A 454 -18.44 21.91 -30.45
C ARG A 454 -19.00 22.53 -31.73
N ARG A 455 -20.33 22.49 -31.95
CA ARG A 455 -20.99 23.21 -33.06
C ARG A 455 -21.25 24.67 -32.72
N GLU A 456 -21.46 24.98 -31.44
CA GLU A 456 -21.71 26.34 -30.92
C GLU A 456 -20.40 27.10 -30.61
N GLU A 457 -19.49 26.47 -29.87
CA GLU A 457 -18.27 27.10 -29.34
C GLU A 457 -17.02 26.59 -30.08
N LYS A 458 -16.18 27.52 -30.57
CA LYS A 458 -14.98 27.18 -31.34
C LYS A 458 -13.75 27.05 -30.43
N PHE A 459 -13.38 25.82 -30.14
CA PHE A 459 -12.14 25.44 -29.43
C PHE A 459 -11.51 24.21 -30.07
N TYR A 460 -10.24 23.97 -29.77
CA TYR A 460 -9.50 22.79 -30.23
C TYR A 460 -9.57 21.69 -29.15
N LEU A 461 -9.96 20.47 -29.54
CA LEU A 461 -10.03 19.31 -28.64
C LEU A 461 -9.23 18.13 -29.20
N VAL A 462 -8.03 17.95 -28.67
CA VAL A 462 -7.17 16.80 -28.95
C VAL A 462 -7.48 15.71 -27.93
N ASN A 463 -8.36 14.78 -28.29
CA ASN A 463 -8.71 13.64 -27.44
C ASN A 463 -8.80 12.33 -28.26
N PRO A 464 -8.05 11.27 -27.89
CA PRO A 464 -8.06 9.99 -28.60
C PRO A 464 -9.40 9.27 -28.60
N LYS A 465 -10.29 9.54 -27.64
CA LYS A 465 -11.64 8.95 -27.57
C LYS A 465 -12.59 9.44 -28.66
N LEU A 466 -12.19 10.45 -29.44
CA LEU A 466 -12.89 10.90 -30.65
C LEU A 466 -12.58 10.03 -31.88
N LEU A 467 -11.64 9.08 -31.78
CA LEU A 467 -11.37 8.06 -32.80
C LEU A 467 -12.33 6.87 -32.68
N PRO A 468 -12.43 6.01 -33.72
CA PRO A 468 -13.02 4.69 -33.58
C PRO A 468 -12.39 3.88 -32.44
N GLU A 469 -13.21 3.16 -31.66
CA GLU A 469 -12.79 2.42 -30.46
C GLU A 469 -11.69 1.38 -30.71
N ASN A 470 -11.63 0.85 -31.94
CA ASN A 470 -10.62 -0.10 -32.39
C ASN A 470 -9.30 0.54 -32.90
N HIS A 471 -9.16 1.87 -32.86
CA HIS A 471 -7.95 2.55 -33.33
C HIS A 471 -6.77 2.34 -32.34
N PRO A 472 -5.52 2.09 -32.80
CA PRO A 472 -4.38 1.83 -31.92
C PRO A 472 -4.10 2.92 -30.86
N SER A 473 -4.42 4.17 -31.18
CA SER A 473 -4.30 5.33 -30.29
C SER A 473 -5.52 5.60 -29.39
N TRP A 474 -6.65 4.89 -29.53
CA TRP A 474 -7.90 5.21 -28.80
C TRP A 474 -7.75 5.12 -27.26
N ASN A 475 -6.72 4.43 -26.77
CA ASN A 475 -6.41 4.28 -25.35
C ASN A 475 -5.17 5.07 -24.88
N LEU A 476 -4.64 6.01 -25.67
CA LEU A 476 -3.57 6.90 -25.17
C LEU A 476 -4.00 7.61 -23.87
N CYS A 477 -3.04 7.78 -22.96
CA CYS A 477 -3.20 8.63 -21.77
C CYS A 477 -3.07 10.13 -22.13
N GLY A 478 -3.42 11.01 -21.19
CA GLY A 478 -3.27 12.47 -21.34
C GLY A 478 -1.82 12.91 -21.61
N ALA A 479 -0.82 12.30 -20.97
CA ALA A 479 0.60 12.62 -21.20
C ALA A 479 1.07 12.24 -22.61
N ALA A 480 0.59 11.11 -23.14
CA ALA A 480 0.88 10.71 -24.52
C ALA A 480 0.14 11.62 -25.54
N THR A 481 -1.06 12.06 -25.20
CA THR A 481 -1.86 13.02 -25.99
C THR A 481 -1.18 14.40 -26.03
N ALA A 482 -0.66 14.89 -24.91
CA ALA A 482 0.13 16.12 -24.83
C ALA A 482 1.47 16.01 -25.59
N TYR A 483 2.14 14.85 -25.55
CA TYR A 483 3.33 14.57 -26.36
C TYR A 483 3.05 14.56 -27.87
N LYS A 484 1.88 14.04 -28.30
CA LYS A 484 1.45 14.11 -29.71
C LYS A 484 1.25 15.55 -30.18
N LEU A 485 0.62 16.41 -29.38
CA LEU A 485 0.55 17.85 -29.65
C LEU A 485 1.95 18.47 -29.75
N ALA A 486 2.83 18.22 -28.77
CA ALA A 486 4.20 18.74 -28.79
C ALA A 486 4.99 18.29 -30.03
N SER A 487 4.77 17.06 -30.50
CA SER A 487 5.38 16.51 -31.73
C SER A 487 5.01 17.31 -32.98
N LEU A 488 3.72 17.61 -33.17
CA LEU A 488 3.26 18.43 -34.30
C LEU A 488 3.75 19.88 -34.21
N VAL A 489 3.88 20.46 -33.01
CA VAL A 489 4.45 21.81 -32.83
C VAL A 489 5.94 21.81 -33.19
N TYR A 490 6.69 20.76 -32.88
CA TYR A 490 8.08 20.60 -33.30
C TYR A 490 8.21 20.47 -34.83
N GLN A 491 7.40 19.62 -35.45
CA GLN A 491 7.38 19.40 -36.91
C GLN A 491 7.00 20.68 -37.66
N ASN A 492 5.94 21.39 -37.25
CA ASN A 492 5.51 22.66 -37.83
C ASN A 492 6.50 23.83 -37.61
N LEU A 493 7.53 23.65 -36.76
CA LEU A 493 8.66 24.58 -36.58
C LEU A 493 9.96 24.07 -37.19
N GLY A 494 9.94 22.97 -37.95
CA GLY A 494 11.12 22.37 -38.59
C GLY A 494 12.19 21.91 -37.60
N LYS A 495 11.79 21.47 -36.40
CA LYS A 495 12.70 21.07 -35.32
C LYS A 495 13.01 19.58 -35.35
N ASP A 496 14.22 19.25 -34.93
CA ASP A 496 14.66 17.87 -34.76
C ASP A 496 13.86 17.15 -33.66
N MET A 497 13.13 16.13 -34.07
CA MET A 497 12.34 15.27 -33.19
C MET A 497 13.21 14.55 -32.16
N ALA A 498 14.48 14.22 -32.45
CA ALA A 498 15.32 13.47 -31.50
C ALA A 498 15.49 14.23 -30.16
N SER A 499 15.49 15.56 -30.18
CA SER A 499 15.49 16.39 -28.96
C SER A 499 14.17 16.35 -28.16
N LEU A 500 13.03 16.09 -28.82
CA LEU A 500 11.76 15.80 -28.15
C LEU A 500 11.72 14.35 -27.62
N GLU A 501 12.20 13.38 -28.40
CA GLU A 501 12.16 11.97 -28.03
C GLU A 501 13.12 11.62 -26.89
N HIS A 502 14.28 12.29 -26.83
CA HIS A 502 15.33 12.01 -25.86
C HIS A 502 14.79 12.08 -24.42
N ASN A 503 14.98 11.00 -23.66
CA ASN A 503 14.51 10.81 -22.28
C ASN A 503 12.97 10.81 -22.05
N ARG A 504 12.15 11.40 -22.93
CA ARG A 504 10.69 11.53 -22.70
C ARG A 504 9.93 10.20 -22.81
N PHE A 505 10.37 9.24 -23.64
CA PHE A 505 9.73 7.91 -23.70
C PHE A 505 9.75 7.14 -22.36
N GLY A 506 10.77 7.32 -21.53
CA GLY A 506 10.80 6.74 -20.19
C GLY A 506 9.77 7.37 -19.23
N MET A 507 9.47 8.66 -19.42
CA MET A 507 8.45 9.38 -18.66
C MET A 507 7.05 8.98 -19.13
N LEU A 508 6.83 8.94 -20.46
CA LEU A 508 5.58 8.48 -21.07
C LEU A 508 5.21 7.06 -20.63
N ALA A 509 6.15 6.11 -20.66
CA ALA A 509 5.90 4.75 -20.21
C ALA A 509 5.48 4.67 -18.74
N LEU A 510 6.04 5.53 -17.86
CA LEU A 510 5.59 5.63 -16.47
C LEU A 510 4.17 6.19 -16.38
N ALA A 511 3.84 7.23 -17.14
CA ALA A 511 2.52 7.86 -17.16
C ALA A 511 1.44 6.87 -17.65
N THR A 512 1.64 6.26 -18.83
CA THR A 512 0.75 5.22 -19.41
C THR A 512 0.53 4.03 -18.48
N ILE A 513 1.50 3.67 -17.63
CA ILE A 513 1.36 2.58 -16.65
C ILE A 513 0.68 3.04 -15.35
N ALA A 514 0.89 4.29 -14.93
CA ALA A 514 0.27 4.86 -13.74
C ALA A 514 -1.23 5.12 -13.91
N ASP A 515 -1.63 5.52 -15.12
CA ASP A 515 -3.02 5.71 -15.58
C ASP A 515 -3.77 4.36 -15.80
N VAL A 516 -3.03 3.24 -15.83
CA VAL A 516 -3.61 1.88 -15.97
C VAL A 516 -4.37 1.67 -17.29
N VAL A 517 -4.09 2.48 -18.33
CA VAL A 517 -4.64 2.27 -19.68
C VAL A 517 -4.11 0.98 -20.34
N PRO A 518 -4.90 0.35 -21.23
CA PRO A 518 -4.50 -0.90 -21.89
C PRO A 518 -3.15 -0.82 -22.61
N LEU A 519 -2.21 -1.72 -22.27
CA LEU A 519 -0.88 -1.86 -22.87
C LEU A 519 -0.93 -2.64 -24.20
N LEU A 520 -1.82 -2.20 -25.08
CA LEU A 520 -2.09 -2.68 -26.43
C LEU A 520 -1.88 -1.53 -27.42
N GLY A 521 -1.84 -1.83 -28.73
CA GLY A 521 -1.70 -0.79 -29.77
C GLY A 521 -0.51 0.14 -29.53
N GLU A 522 -0.76 1.45 -29.59
CA GLU A 522 0.28 2.47 -29.46
C GLU A 522 0.87 2.56 -28.04
N ASN A 523 0.05 2.39 -26.99
CA ASN A 523 0.53 2.33 -25.60
C ASN A 523 1.59 1.23 -25.42
N ARG A 524 1.45 0.12 -26.14
CA ARG A 524 2.41 -0.99 -26.12
C ARG A 524 3.75 -0.61 -26.74
N ALA A 525 3.74 0.19 -27.81
CA ALA A 525 4.95 0.75 -28.41
C ALA A 525 5.63 1.76 -27.48
N ILE A 526 4.87 2.70 -26.92
CA ILE A 526 5.34 3.69 -25.93
C ILE A 526 6.02 2.97 -24.75
N VAL A 527 5.37 1.97 -24.15
CA VAL A 527 5.91 1.24 -23.00
C VAL A 527 7.09 0.35 -23.38
N LYS A 528 7.09 -0.35 -24.52
CA LYS A 528 8.27 -1.11 -24.99
C LYS A 528 9.48 -0.19 -25.16
N ARG A 529 9.32 0.93 -25.85
CA ARG A 529 10.41 1.90 -26.09
C ARG A 529 10.88 2.56 -24.81
N GLY A 530 9.97 2.99 -23.95
CA GLY A 530 10.30 3.62 -22.66
C GLY A 530 11.00 2.67 -21.69
N LEU A 531 10.57 1.41 -21.59
CA LEU A 531 11.27 0.41 -20.78
C LEU A 531 12.70 0.15 -21.27
N ALA A 532 12.92 0.11 -22.59
CA ALA A 532 14.27 -0.04 -23.15
C ALA A 532 15.18 1.15 -22.77
N VAL A 533 14.73 2.38 -23.08
CA VAL A 533 15.44 3.64 -22.72
C VAL A 533 15.77 3.68 -21.23
N LEU A 534 14.83 3.29 -20.36
CA LEU A 534 15.03 3.34 -18.92
C LEU A 534 16.04 2.32 -18.38
N ARG A 535 16.07 1.11 -18.95
CA ARG A 535 17.02 0.05 -18.58
C ARG A 535 18.43 0.37 -19.07
N GLU A 536 18.56 1.01 -20.24
CA GLU A 536 19.84 1.49 -20.77
C GLU A 536 20.37 2.69 -19.98
N LYS A 537 19.58 3.78 -19.91
CA LYS A 537 19.96 5.01 -19.22
C LYS A 537 18.72 5.77 -18.74
N SER A 538 18.34 5.54 -17.48
CA SER A 538 17.23 6.26 -16.84
C SER A 538 17.44 7.79 -16.88
N PRO A 539 16.43 8.59 -17.32
CA PRO A 539 16.42 10.04 -17.19
C PRO A 539 16.59 10.50 -15.75
N LEU A 540 17.15 11.70 -15.55
CA LEU A 540 17.43 12.25 -14.22
C LEU A 540 16.24 12.17 -13.23
N PRO A 541 14.99 12.50 -13.61
CA PRO A 541 13.85 12.40 -12.69
C PRO A 541 13.61 10.96 -12.21
N ILE A 542 13.63 9.99 -13.14
CA ILE A 542 13.39 8.57 -12.83
C ILE A 542 14.57 7.98 -12.06
N TRP A 543 15.81 8.35 -12.38
CA TRP A 543 16.99 7.97 -11.62
C TRP A 543 16.94 8.51 -10.18
N ALA A 544 16.57 9.77 -9.99
CA ALA A 544 16.45 10.39 -8.67
C ALA A 544 15.36 9.71 -7.83
N LEU A 545 14.20 9.41 -8.42
CA LEU A 545 13.12 8.64 -7.78
C LEU A 545 13.60 7.23 -7.40
N ARG A 546 14.26 6.52 -8.32
CA ARG A 546 14.79 5.16 -8.08
C ARG A 546 15.75 5.13 -6.90
N LYS A 547 16.67 6.10 -6.86
CA LYS A 547 17.68 6.28 -5.80
C LYS A 547 17.09 6.75 -4.47
N ALA A 548 15.98 7.49 -4.48
CA ALA A 548 15.33 7.97 -3.26
C ALA A 548 14.45 6.90 -2.60
N GLY A 549 13.73 6.10 -3.40
CA GLY A 549 12.84 5.03 -2.93
C GLY A 549 13.46 3.63 -2.83
N ASP A 550 14.78 3.52 -3.05
CA ASP A 550 15.53 2.24 -3.14
C ASP A 550 14.87 1.20 -4.06
N LEU A 551 14.42 1.66 -5.24
CA LEU A 551 13.63 0.84 -6.16
C LEU A 551 14.54 -0.07 -7.01
N GLY A 552 14.18 -1.35 -7.07
CA GLY A 552 14.89 -2.42 -7.78
C GLY A 552 14.92 -2.28 -9.31
N GLU A 553 14.88 -3.38 -10.06
CA GLU A 553 14.94 -3.34 -11.52
C GLU A 553 13.72 -2.64 -12.16
N ILE A 554 13.88 -2.11 -13.37
CA ILE A 554 12.83 -1.36 -14.05
C ILE A 554 11.92 -2.31 -14.85
N SER A 555 10.76 -2.59 -14.25
CA SER A 555 9.66 -3.37 -14.80
C SER A 555 8.35 -2.57 -14.76
N THR A 556 7.30 -3.06 -15.42
CA THR A 556 5.95 -2.47 -15.31
C THR A 556 5.43 -2.53 -13.86
N THR A 557 5.75 -3.59 -13.12
CA THR A 557 5.48 -3.71 -11.68
C THR A 557 6.17 -2.60 -10.88
N THR A 558 7.44 -2.32 -11.14
CA THR A 558 8.20 -1.26 -10.44
C THR A 558 7.64 0.13 -10.77
N MET A 559 7.16 0.34 -11.99
CA MET A 559 6.44 1.56 -12.39
C MET A 559 5.12 1.72 -11.63
N ALA A 560 4.23 0.73 -11.72
CA ALA A 560 2.90 0.77 -11.12
C ALA A 560 2.90 0.80 -9.58
N PHE A 561 3.83 0.08 -8.93
CA PHE A 561 3.82 -0.11 -7.47
C PHE A 561 5.00 0.53 -6.72
N GLY A 562 6.02 1.04 -7.43
CA GLY A 562 7.15 1.77 -6.86
C GLY A 562 7.12 3.26 -7.21
N PHE A 563 7.27 3.60 -8.50
CA PHE A 563 7.35 4.98 -8.96
C PHE A 563 6.02 5.73 -8.88
N ALA A 564 4.95 5.19 -9.46
CA ALA A 564 3.65 5.85 -9.53
C ALA A 564 3.04 6.16 -8.14
N PRO A 565 3.07 5.26 -7.14
CA PRO A 565 2.50 5.55 -5.82
C PRO A 565 3.32 6.57 -5.02
N MET A 566 4.60 6.73 -5.34
CA MET A 566 5.49 7.74 -4.74
C MET A 566 5.24 9.13 -5.32
N ILE A 567 5.01 9.23 -6.63
CA ILE A 567 4.59 10.49 -7.29
C ILE A 567 3.21 10.91 -6.79
N ASN A 568 2.24 9.98 -6.84
CA ASN A 568 0.87 10.20 -6.37
C ASN A 568 0.76 10.45 -4.85
N ALA A 569 1.84 10.35 -4.08
CA ALA A 569 1.81 10.63 -2.64
C ALA A 569 1.65 12.12 -2.31
N LEU A 570 2.26 13.03 -3.09
CA LEU A 570 2.06 14.47 -2.88
C LEU A 570 0.64 14.89 -3.22
N GLY A 571 0.10 14.52 -4.38
CA GLY A 571 -1.31 14.79 -4.76
C GLY A 571 -2.37 14.14 -3.85
N ARG A 572 -1.96 13.41 -2.80
CA ARG A 572 -2.79 12.81 -1.75
C ARG A 572 -2.56 13.38 -0.34
N LEU A 573 -1.61 14.31 -0.16
CA LEU A 573 -1.21 14.86 1.15
C LEU A 573 -0.84 16.36 1.13
N GLU A 574 -0.30 16.88 0.04
CA GLU A 574 0.36 18.19 -0.10
C GLU A 574 0.14 18.75 -1.52
N ASP A 575 0.84 19.84 -1.91
CA ASP A 575 0.77 20.37 -3.28
C ASP A 575 1.68 19.59 -4.25
N ALA A 576 1.13 19.18 -5.40
CA ALA A 576 1.82 18.30 -6.36
C ALA A 576 2.81 19.01 -7.31
N HIS A 577 2.87 20.35 -7.32
CA HIS A 577 3.68 21.16 -8.26
C HIS A 577 5.17 20.76 -8.33
N LEU A 578 5.74 20.26 -7.23
CA LEU A 578 7.12 19.79 -7.15
C LEU A 578 7.44 18.63 -8.10
N VAL A 579 6.44 17.86 -8.53
CA VAL A 579 6.64 16.81 -9.54
C VAL A 579 6.95 17.44 -10.90
N VAL A 580 6.30 18.56 -11.25
CA VAL A 580 6.61 19.28 -12.50
C VAL A 580 8.01 19.88 -12.45
N GLU A 581 8.43 20.42 -11.29
CA GLU A 581 9.82 20.84 -11.07
C GLU A 581 10.79 19.67 -11.26
N LEU A 582 10.55 18.52 -10.61
CA LEU A 582 11.40 17.34 -10.70
C LEU A 582 11.53 16.81 -12.13
N PHE A 583 10.42 16.69 -12.86
CA PHE A 583 10.42 16.14 -14.22
C PHE A 583 10.95 17.12 -15.26
N SER A 584 10.97 18.43 -14.96
CA SER A 584 11.57 19.46 -15.80
C SER A 584 13.04 19.74 -15.48
N ALA A 585 13.54 19.36 -14.29
CA ALA A 585 14.84 19.74 -13.76
C ALA A 585 16.04 19.14 -14.53
N ASP A 586 17.10 19.97 -14.64
CA ASP A 586 18.40 19.58 -15.19
C ASP A 586 19.50 19.45 -14.10
N ASP A 587 19.29 19.98 -12.88
CA ASP A 587 20.20 19.76 -11.74
C ASP A 587 19.84 18.49 -10.96
N SER A 588 20.83 17.61 -10.80
CA SER A 588 20.71 16.37 -10.03
C SER A 588 20.52 16.57 -8.53
N SER A 589 20.99 17.69 -7.97
CA SER A 589 20.91 18.01 -6.54
C SER A 589 19.47 18.32 -6.14
N LEU A 590 18.82 19.19 -6.90
CA LEU A 590 17.39 19.50 -6.84
C LEU A 590 16.53 18.26 -7.10
N ALA A 591 16.84 17.48 -8.13
CA ALA A 591 16.10 16.25 -8.44
C ALA A 591 16.13 15.25 -7.26
N ILE A 592 17.30 15.01 -6.66
CA ILE A 592 17.42 14.15 -5.45
C ILE A 592 16.65 14.75 -4.27
N LYS A 593 16.70 16.08 -4.06
CA LYS A 593 16.00 16.77 -2.98
C LYS A 593 14.48 16.59 -3.08
N ILE A 594 13.91 16.75 -4.28
CA ILE A 594 12.47 16.55 -4.51
C ILE A 594 12.10 15.07 -4.41
N ALA A 595 12.89 14.17 -5.01
CA ALA A 595 12.65 12.73 -4.93
C ALA A 595 12.66 12.20 -3.47
N LYS A 596 13.51 12.75 -2.60
CA LYS A 596 13.48 12.45 -1.15
C LYS A 596 12.20 12.95 -0.47
N ARG A 597 11.66 14.13 -0.83
CA ARG A 597 10.37 14.61 -0.30
C ARG A 597 9.21 13.74 -0.79
N LEU A 598 9.23 13.32 -2.06
CA LEU A 598 8.27 12.38 -2.62
C LEU A 598 8.29 11.05 -1.87
N GLN A 599 9.47 10.48 -1.58
CA GLN A 599 9.57 9.26 -0.78
C GLN A 599 9.12 9.47 0.68
N ALA A 600 9.40 10.61 1.30
CA ALA A 600 8.88 10.92 2.64
C ALA A 600 7.34 10.99 2.67
N ALA A 601 6.71 11.59 1.65
CA ALA A 601 5.26 11.58 1.46
C ALA A 601 4.72 10.14 1.18
N ASN A 602 5.45 9.35 0.39
CA ASN A 602 5.12 7.95 0.05
C ASN A 602 5.02 7.08 1.31
N GLU A 603 5.97 7.21 2.24
CA GLU A 603 5.94 6.50 3.53
C GLU A 603 4.88 7.08 4.48
N ARG A 604 4.73 8.40 4.57
CA ARG A 604 3.66 9.03 5.39
C ARG A 604 2.27 8.56 4.94
N ARG A 605 2.03 8.44 3.63
CA ARG A 605 0.80 7.87 3.05
C ARG A 605 0.61 6.41 3.48
N LYS A 606 1.65 5.57 3.43
CA LYS A 606 1.56 4.15 3.87
C LYS A 606 1.21 4.01 5.36
N LEU A 607 1.72 4.90 6.22
CA LEU A 607 1.38 4.91 7.65
C LEU A 607 -0.09 5.27 7.89
N ILE A 608 -0.61 6.27 7.16
CA ILE A 608 -2.03 6.66 7.21
C ILE A 608 -2.92 5.53 6.67
N GLU A 609 -2.58 4.97 5.52
CA GLU A 609 -3.25 3.83 4.86
C GLU A 609 -3.34 2.61 5.80
N ARG A 610 -2.23 2.22 6.46
CA ARG A 610 -2.25 1.18 7.51
C ARG A 610 -3.20 1.52 8.65
N SER A 611 -3.16 2.76 9.16
CA SER A 611 -4.03 3.18 10.27
C SER A 611 -5.51 3.20 9.90
N ILE A 612 -5.87 3.55 8.66
CA ILE A 612 -7.25 3.54 8.17
C ILE A 612 -7.73 2.08 8.04
N LEU A 613 -6.88 1.19 7.52
CA LEU A 613 -7.22 -0.24 7.41
C LEU A 613 -7.44 -0.89 8.77
N GLU A 614 -6.51 -0.72 9.72
CA GLU A 614 -6.63 -1.29 11.08
C GLU A 614 -7.93 -0.84 11.77
N ASP A 615 -8.28 0.45 11.67
CA ASP A 615 -9.51 1.01 12.27
C ASP A 615 -10.79 0.62 11.51
N ALA A 616 -10.78 0.66 10.17
CA ALA A 616 -11.93 0.22 9.35
C ALA A 616 -12.28 -1.26 9.60
N LEU A 617 -11.27 -2.10 9.84
CA LEU A 617 -11.45 -3.52 10.12
C LEU A 617 -12.00 -3.77 11.53
N ALA A 618 -11.54 -3.02 12.53
CA ALA A 618 -12.15 -3.03 13.85
C ALA A 618 -13.63 -2.61 13.78
N LYS A 619 -13.96 -1.56 13.03
CA LYS A 619 -15.34 -1.12 12.78
C LYS A 619 -16.18 -2.18 12.05
N ILE A 620 -15.64 -2.90 11.08
CA ILE A 620 -16.35 -4.03 10.42
C ILE A 620 -16.72 -5.10 11.44
N ILE A 621 -15.77 -5.54 12.28
CA ILE A 621 -16.00 -6.59 13.28
C ILE A 621 -17.02 -6.15 14.34
N LEU A 622 -17.01 -4.87 14.74
CA LEU A 622 -17.89 -4.34 15.79
C LEU A 622 -19.29 -3.92 15.30
N GLU A 623 -19.40 -3.41 14.07
CA GLU A 623 -20.64 -2.82 13.52
C GLU A 623 -21.39 -3.74 12.55
N TYR A 624 -20.75 -4.79 12.04
CA TYR A 624 -21.35 -5.77 11.11
C TYR A 624 -21.26 -7.20 11.68
N PRO A 625 -22.05 -7.55 12.72
CA PRO A 625 -22.01 -8.90 13.31
C PRO A 625 -22.36 -10.00 12.29
N ASP A 626 -23.22 -9.69 11.32
CA ASP A 626 -23.57 -10.54 10.18
C ASP A 626 -22.77 -10.17 8.91
N PHE A 627 -21.47 -9.85 9.02
CA PHE A 627 -20.67 -9.38 7.87
C PHE A 627 -20.73 -10.34 6.67
N GLU A 628 -20.84 -11.66 6.87
CA GLU A 628 -21.00 -12.67 5.80
C GLU A 628 -22.26 -12.48 4.94
N LYS A 629 -23.26 -11.77 5.46
CA LYS A 629 -24.55 -11.48 4.78
C LYS A 629 -24.62 -10.05 4.22
N ALA A 630 -23.73 -9.15 4.65
CA ALA A 630 -23.74 -7.76 4.22
C ALA A 630 -23.28 -7.61 2.75
N ASN A 631 -24.20 -7.22 1.86
CA ASN A 631 -23.90 -7.03 0.42
C ASN A 631 -22.99 -5.82 0.12
N SER A 632 -22.77 -4.93 1.09
CA SER A 632 -21.87 -3.76 0.99
C SER A 632 -21.38 -3.33 2.37
N LEU A 633 -20.26 -2.62 2.41
CA LEU A 633 -19.70 -2.02 3.63
C LEU A 633 -19.65 -0.50 3.50
N VAL A 634 -20.21 0.22 4.47
CA VAL A 634 -20.14 1.69 4.56
C VAL A 634 -19.64 2.09 5.93
N LEU A 635 -18.52 2.81 6.00
CA LEU A 635 -17.79 3.11 7.24
C LEU A 635 -17.29 4.57 7.26
N TRP A 636 -17.00 5.10 8.45
CA TRP A 636 -16.51 6.47 8.63
C TRP A 636 -15.68 6.65 9.90
N ASP A 637 -14.71 7.58 9.86
CA ASP A 637 -14.05 8.15 11.05
C ASP A 637 -13.61 9.61 10.81
N GLU A 638 -13.46 10.37 11.89
CA GLU A 638 -12.93 11.75 11.87
C GLU A 638 -11.42 11.78 11.57
N LYS A 639 -10.70 10.71 11.88
CA LYS A 639 -9.23 10.60 11.77
C LYS A 639 -8.77 10.19 10.36
N TRP A 640 -9.70 9.75 9.51
CA TRP A 640 -9.37 9.23 8.19
C TRP A 640 -9.05 10.37 7.22
N HIS A 641 -7.97 10.23 6.46
CA HIS A 641 -7.51 11.26 5.53
C HIS A 641 -8.21 11.14 4.16
N GLU A 642 -8.94 12.18 3.73
CA GLU A 642 -9.74 12.15 2.50
C GLU A 642 -8.93 11.85 1.21
N GLY A 643 -7.63 12.18 1.16
CA GLY A 643 -6.74 11.81 0.06
C GLY A 643 -6.33 10.32 0.00
N VAL A 644 -6.56 9.56 1.07
CA VAL A 644 -6.08 8.17 1.23
C VAL A 644 -7.22 7.15 1.21
N VAL A 645 -8.40 7.46 1.80
CA VAL A 645 -9.54 6.52 1.94
C VAL A 645 -9.97 5.78 0.68
N GLY A 646 -9.80 6.36 -0.52
CA GLY A 646 -10.09 5.67 -1.79
C GLY A 646 -9.16 4.49 -2.11
N ILE A 647 -7.95 4.46 -1.55
CA ILE A 647 -7.01 3.33 -1.64
C ILE A 647 -7.45 2.23 -0.68
N ASP A 648 -7.77 2.59 0.57
CA ASP A 648 -8.19 1.64 1.60
C ASP A 648 -9.52 0.98 1.22
N ALA A 649 -10.47 1.74 0.67
CA ALA A 649 -11.68 1.20 0.06
C ALA A 649 -11.37 0.15 -1.02
N SER A 650 -10.32 0.36 -1.85
CA SER A 650 -9.93 -0.59 -2.89
C SER A 650 -9.41 -1.91 -2.28
N ARG A 651 -8.54 -1.82 -1.26
CA ARG A 651 -8.03 -2.98 -0.52
C ARG A 651 -9.10 -3.75 0.25
N LEU A 652 -10.12 -3.04 0.75
CA LEU A 652 -11.26 -3.67 1.43
C LEU A 652 -12.19 -4.36 0.42
N VAL A 653 -12.38 -3.83 -0.80
CA VAL A 653 -13.05 -4.55 -1.89
C VAL A 653 -12.32 -5.85 -2.23
N GLU A 654 -10.98 -5.81 -2.37
CA GLU A 654 -10.15 -7.01 -2.59
C GLU A 654 -10.27 -8.02 -1.43
N ALA A 655 -10.31 -7.55 -0.19
CA ALA A 655 -10.33 -8.41 1.00
C ALA A 655 -11.71 -9.00 1.34
N PHE A 656 -12.82 -8.35 0.95
CA PHE A 656 -14.18 -8.77 1.31
C PHE A 656 -15.09 -9.13 0.12
N GLY A 657 -14.67 -8.85 -1.12
CA GLY A 657 -15.38 -9.29 -2.34
C GLY A 657 -16.67 -8.53 -2.64
N ARG A 658 -16.83 -7.31 -2.13
CA ARG A 658 -18.08 -6.52 -2.16
C ARG A 658 -17.79 -5.02 -2.18
N PRO A 659 -18.77 -4.13 -2.44
CA PRO A 659 -18.54 -2.70 -2.52
C PRO A 659 -18.22 -2.12 -1.15
N VAL A 660 -17.25 -1.20 -1.10
CA VAL A 660 -16.81 -0.54 0.14
C VAL A 660 -16.77 0.97 -0.06
N LEU A 661 -17.47 1.69 0.82
CA LEU A 661 -17.53 3.15 0.86
C LEU A 661 -16.95 3.63 2.19
N LEU A 662 -15.87 4.40 2.12
CA LEU A 662 -15.24 5.01 3.30
C LEU A 662 -15.41 6.53 3.28
N PHE A 663 -15.80 7.11 4.41
CA PHE A 663 -15.87 8.56 4.60
C PHE A 663 -14.84 9.08 5.62
N SER A 664 -14.17 10.17 5.25
CA SER A 664 -13.60 11.12 6.21
C SER A 664 -14.70 12.10 6.60
N PHE A 665 -14.86 12.41 7.90
CA PHE A 665 -15.87 13.38 8.34
C PHE A 665 -15.30 14.48 9.25
N GLY A 666 -15.81 15.70 9.06
CA GLY A 666 -15.63 16.84 9.95
C GLY A 666 -16.96 17.31 10.56
N PRO A 667 -16.99 18.46 11.26
CA PRO A 667 -18.14 18.86 12.09
C PRO A 667 -19.48 19.03 11.37
N THR A 668 -19.48 19.29 10.05
CA THR A 668 -20.67 19.60 9.24
C THR A 668 -20.68 18.89 7.88
N LYS A 669 -19.62 18.17 7.54
CA LYS A 669 -19.43 17.59 6.20
C LYS A 669 -18.62 16.30 6.25
N ALA A 670 -19.08 15.28 5.55
CA ALA A 670 -18.33 14.07 5.27
C ALA A 670 -17.98 14.00 3.78
N LYS A 671 -16.71 13.73 3.43
CA LYS A 671 -16.30 13.38 2.06
C LYS A 671 -15.93 11.89 2.04
N GLY A 672 -16.46 11.17 1.06
CA GLY A 672 -16.23 9.74 0.94
C GLY A 672 -15.84 9.30 -0.47
N SER A 673 -15.23 8.12 -0.54
CA SER A 673 -14.92 7.45 -1.80
C SER A 673 -15.37 5.99 -1.75
N GLY A 674 -16.00 5.55 -2.83
CA GLY A 674 -16.53 4.21 -3.00
C GLY A 674 -15.71 3.41 -3.99
N ARG A 675 -15.61 2.10 -3.75
CA ARG A 675 -15.02 1.11 -4.67
C ARG A 675 -15.93 -0.12 -4.76
N SER A 676 -15.92 -0.81 -5.90
CA SER A 676 -16.71 -2.01 -6.17
C SER A 676 -15.97 -2.96 -7.12
N LEU A 677 -16.42 -4.21 -7.17
CA LEU A 677 -16.06 -5.16 -8.22
C LEU A 677 -16.89 -4.89 -9.50
N PRO A 678 -16.41 -5.33 -10.68
CA PRO A 678 -17.22 -5.37 -11.90
C PRO A 678 -18.50 -6.19 -11.72
N GLY A 679 -19.60 -5.76 -12.34
CA GLY A 679 -20.92 -6.39 -12.21
C GLY A 679 -21.84 -5.73 -11.18
N LEU A 680 -21.39 -4.64 -10.54
CA LEU A 680 -22.27 -3.70 -9.84
C LEU A 680 -21.81 -2.26 -10.11
N SER A 681 -22.71 -1.44 -10.65
CA SER A 681 -22.48 -0.02 -10.86
C SER A 681 -22.68 0.78 -9.58
N LEU A 682 -21.59 1.31 -9.02
CA LEU A 682 -21.63 2.29 -7.93
C LEU A 682 -22.43 3.53 -8.30
N TYR A 683 -22.33 4.02 -9.54
CA TYR A 683 -23.14 5.14 -10.00
C TYR A 683 -24.64 4.87 -9.80
N ARG A 684 -25.15 3.70 -10.23
CA ARG A 684 -26.56 3.32 -10.03
C ARG A 684 -26.89 3.07 -8.55
N ALA A 685 -25.97 2.48 -7.79
CA ALA A 685 -26.18 2.24 -6.36
C ALA A 685 -26.32 3.58 -5.59
N LEU A 686 -25.43 4.55 -5.85
CA LEU A 686 -25.49 5.90 -5.31
C LEU A 686 -26.72 6.68 -5.80
N GLN A 687 -27.14 6.52 -7.06
CA GLN A 687 -28.35 7.14 -7.60
C GLN A 687 -29.60 6.74 -6.78
N GLY A 688 -29.69 5.49 -6.33
CA GLY A 688 -30.79 5.00 -5.48
C GLY A 688 -30.79 5.54 -4.03
N CYS A 689 -29.75 6.26 -3.61
CA CYS A 689 -29.67 6.93 -2.30
C CYS A 689 -29.19 8.39 -2.41
N ALA A 690 -29.35 9.01 -3.59
CA ALA A 690 -28.81 10.33 -3.91
C ALA A 690 -29.41 11.47 -3.05
N GLN A 691 -30.59 11.27 -2.45
CA GLN A 691 -31.25 12.22 -1.53
C GLN A 691 -30.40 12.60 -0.30
N HIS A 692 -29.39 11.78 0.05
CA HIS A 692 -28.48 12.07 1.16
C HIS A 692 -27.21 12.84 0.74
N LEU A 693 -26.95 12.99 -0.56
CA LEU A 693 -25.67 13.40 -1.12
C LEU A 693 -25.70 14.86 -1.61
N ALA A 694 -24.91 15.73 -0.98
CA ALA A 694 -24.76 17.14 -1.39
C ALA A 694 -23.98 17.30 -2.71
N LYS A 695 -23.03 16.38 -2.97
CA LYS A 695 -22.32 16.22 -4.25
C LYS A 695 -21.97 14.75 -4.44
N TRP A 696 -22.07 14.22 -5.66
CA TRP A 696 -21.62 12.86 -5.99
C TRP A 696 -21.33 12.70 -7.48
N GLY A 697 -20.48 11.73 -7.82
CA GLY A 697 -20.12 11.35 -9.19
C GLY A 697 -19.20 10.14 -9.23
N GLY A 698 -19.04 9.53 -10.41
CA GLY A 698 -18.20 8.35 -10.60
C GLY A 698 -18.63 7.46 -11.76
N HIS A 699 -18.03 6.27 -11.82
CA HIS A 699 -18.23 5.26 -12.85
C HIS A 699 -18.78 3.96 -12.22
N GLU A 700 -18.61 2.81 -12.90
CA GLU A 700 -19.10 1.51 -12.39
C GLU A 700 -18.37 1.10 -11.10
N VAL A 701 -17.03 1.11 -11.10
CA VAL A 701 -16.21 0.52 -10.03
C VAL A 701 -15.62 1.52 -9.03
N ALA A 702 -15.72 2.83 -9.28
CA ALA A 702 -15.20 3.88 -8.40
C ALA A 702 -16.08 5.13 -8.38
N ALA A 703 -16.24 5.75 -7.21
CA ALA A 703 -17.01 6.98 -7.03
C ALA A 703 -16.46 7.90 -5.93
N GLY A 704 -16.84 9.17 -5.98
CA GLY A 704 -16.59 10.19 -4.96
C GLY A 704 -17.86 10.96 -4.63
N PHE A 705 -18.07 11.27 -3.35
CA PHE A 705 -19.33 11.85 -2.85
C PHE A 705 -19.15 12.59 -1.53
N SER A 706 -20.10 13.45 -1.17
CA SER A 706 -20.12 14.12 0.13
C SER A 706 -21.52 14.34 0.68
N ILE A 707 -21.64 14.21 2.01
CA ILE A 707 -22.85 14.47 2.81
C ILE A 707 -22.61 15.76 3.61
N GLU A 708 -23.61 16.63 3.72
CA GLU A 708 -23.55 17.88 4.46
C GLU A 708 -24.71 18.00 5.47
N ALA A 709 -24.45 18.65 6.61
CA ALA A 709 -25.33 18.76 7.76
C ALA A 709 -25.04 20.04 8.57
N SER A 710 -25.99 20.51 9.38
CA SER A 710 -25.78 21.69 10.22
C SER A 710 -24.82 21.45 11.39
N ASN A 711 -24.68 20.20 11.84
CA ASN A 711 -23.86 19.80 12.98
C ASN A 711 -23.52 18.29 12.93
N LEU A 712 -22.59 17.87 13.80
CA LEU A 712 -22.07 16.50 13.84
C LEU A 712 -23.17 15.43 14.08
N LYS A 713 -24.09 15.66 15.01
CA LYS A 713 -25.15 14.68 15.35
C LYS A 713 -26.12 14.46 14.18
N GLU A 714 -26.41 15.52 13.43
CA GLU A 714 -27.17 15.41 12.18
C GLU A 714 -26.35 14.69 11.08
N LEU A 715 -25.04 14.93 11.00
CA LEU A 715 -24.14 14.25 10.05
C LEU A 715 -24.06 12.74 10.31
N GLU A 716 -23.90 12.32 11.57
CA GLU A 716 -23.93 10.92 11.99
C GLU A 716 -25.28 10.26 11.65
N THR A 717 -26.39 10.97 11.88
CA THR A 717 -27.73 10.51 11.54
C THR A 717 -27.88 10.30 10.02
N LYS A 718 -27.39 11.24 9.21
CA LYS A 718 -27.37 11.14 7.74
C LYS A 718 -26.46 10.02 7.24
N LEU A 719 -25.30 9.80 7.87
CA LEU A 719 -24.39 8.69 7.55
C LEU A 719 -25.02 7.31 7.83
N LEU A 720 -25.78 7.18 8.94
CA LEU A 720 -26.54 5.97 9.26
C LEU A 720 -27.67 5.70 8.26
N LEU A 721 -28.46 6.73 7.91
CA LEU A 721 -29.51 6.62 6.88
C LEU A 721 -28.92 6.27 5.51
N PHE A 722 -27.81 6.90 5.13
CA PHE A 722 -27.09 6.59 3.89
C PHE A 722 -26.56 5.15 3.88
N ARG A 723 -25.96 4.65 4.97
CA ARG A 723 -25.51 3.24 5.09
C ARG A 723 -26.65 2.26 4.80
N HIS A 724 -27.82 2.51 5.38
CA HIS A 724 -29.02 1.69 5.20
C HIS A 724 -29.56 1.76 3.76
N ASP A 725 -29.79 2.96 3.22
CA ASP A 725 -30.37 3.15 1.89
C ASP A 725 -29.42 2.68 0.78
N PHE A 726 -28.11 2.93 0.91
CA PHE A 726 -27.11 2.40 -0.02
C PHE A 726 -27.11 0.87 -0.03
N SER A 727 -27.15 0.23 1.15
CA SER A 727 -27.19 -1.25 1.25
C SER A 727 -28.42 -1.84 0.57
N LYS A 728 -29.59 -1.21 0.72
CA LYS A 728 -30.83 -1.58 0.00
C LYS A 728 -30.74 -1.35 -1.51
N SER A 729 -30.08 -0.27 -1.94
CA SER A 729 -29.82 0.03 -3.35
C SER A 729 -28.93 -1.05 -4.00
N VAL A 730 -27.86 -1.48 -3.29
CA VAL A 730 -27.00 -2.60 -3.71
C VAL A 730 -27.77 -3.91 -3.74
N GLU A 731 -28.52 -4.26 -2.69
CA GLU A 731 -29.33 -5.48 -2.63
C GLU A 731 -30.34 -5.57 -3.79
N LYS A 732 -31.04 -4.46 -4.10
CA LYS A 732 -31.95 -4.37 -5.24
C LYS A 732 -31.24 -4.57 -6.58
N LEU A 733 -30.06 -3.98 -6.76
CA LEU A 733 -29.26 -4.11 -7.99
C LEU A 733 -28.62 -5.49 -8.17
N LEU A 734 -28.45 -6.26 -7.09
CA LEU A 734 -27.95 -7.64 -7.13
C LEU A 734 -29.05 -8.69 -7.31
N GLU A 735 -30.33 -8.35 -7.12
CA GLU A 735 -31.47 -9.27 -7.35
C GLU A 735 -31.33 -10.60 -6.58
N GLY A 736 -30.87 -10.55 -5.33
CA GLY A 736 -30.61 -11.73 -4.49
C GLY A 736 -29.34 -12.53 -4.84
N LYS A 737 -28.60 -12.13 -5.88
CA LYS A 737 -27.27 -12.67 -6.20
C LYS A 737 -26.22 -12.06 -5.25
N ARG A 738 -25.02 -12.63 -5.23
CA ARG A 738 -23.84 -12.02 -4.57
C ARG A 738 -22.79 -11.67 -5.62
N LEU A 739 -22.02 -10.60 -5.36
CA LEU A 739 -20.76 -10.41 -6.06
C LEU A 739 -19.78 -11.51 -5.63
N VAL A 740 -19.08 -12.09 -6.61
CA VAL A 740 -18.11 -13.15 -6.41
C VAL A 740 -16.86 -12.77 -7.21
N PRO A 741 -15.68 -12.60 -6.59
CA PRO A 741 -14.44 -12.35 -7.30
C PRO A 741 -14.16 -13.48 -8.31
N LYS A 742 -13.72 -13.12 -9.52
CA LYS A 742 -13.41 -14.07 -10.60
C LYS A 742 -11.91 -14.12 -10.85
N ILE A 743 -11.37 -15.31 -11.08
CA ILE A 743 -10.03 -15.50 -11.66
C ILE A 743 -10.22 -16.21 -13.00
N ALA A 744 -9.83 -15.55 -14.10
CA ALA A 744 -9.70 -16.20 -15.39
C ALA A 744 -8.49 -17.13 -15.38
N ILE A 745 -8.65 -18.35 -15.90
CA ILE A 745 -7.56 -19.30 -16.14
C ILE A 745 -7.26 -19.30 -17.63
N ASP A 746 -6.01 -19.00 -18.00
CA ASP A 746 -5.59 -18.96 -19.40
C ASP A 746 -5.32 -20.38 -19.94
N ALA A 747 -4.56 -21.18 -19.19
CA ALA A 747 -4.22 -22.57 -19.55
C ALA A 747 -4.18 -23.50 -18.34
N GLU A 748 -4.47 -24.78 -18.58
CA GLU A 748 -4.28 -25.87 -17.62
C GLU A 748 -3.01 -26.64 -18.02
N ILE A 749 -2.06 -26.76 -17.09
CA ILE A 749 -0.73 -27.33 -17.32
C ILE A 749 -0.30 -28.26 -16.18
N ASN A 750 0.67 -29.12 -16.44
CA ASN A 750 1.33 -29.95 -15.45
C ASN A 750 2.42 -29.15 -14.72
N LEU A 751 2.76 -29.53 -13.48
CA LEU A 751 3.80 -28.84 -12.71
C LEU A 751 5.19 -28.97 -13.37
N SER A 752 5.40 -30.03 -14.16
CA SER A 752 6.61 -30.24 -14.98
C SER A 752 6.75 -29.26 -16.14
N GLU A 753 5.65 -28.70 -16.68
CA GLU A 753 5.65 -27.71 -17.76
C GLU A 753 6.07 -26.31 -17.28
N VAL A 754 6.20 -26.09 -15.96
CA VAL A 754 6.74 -24.85 -15.39
C VAL A 754 8.26 -24.83 -15.52
N ASP A 755 8.76 -24.50 -16.71
CA ASP A 755 10.17 -24.51 -17.06
C ASP A 755 10.67 -23.21 -17.75
N SER A 756 11.99 -23.10 -17.93
CA SER A 756 12.61 -21.93 -18.58
C SER A 756 12.26 -21.79 -20.07
N PRO A 757 12.06 -22.87 -20.87
CA PRO A 757 11.38 -22.79 -22.17
C PRO A 757 10.02 -22.07 -22.13
N LEU A 758 9.07 -22.47 -21.29
CA LEU A 758 7.75 -21.83 -21.17
C LEU A 758 7.92 -20.38 -20.71
N PHE A 759 8.71 -20.15 -19.66
CA PHE A 759 8.97 -18.81 -19.13
C PHE A 759 9.50 -17.86 -20.22
N ARG A 760 10.52 -18.27 -20.98
CA ARG A 760 11.09 -17.44 -22.08
C ARG A 760 10.08 -17.21 -23.20
N ALA A 761 9.19 -18.15 -23.50
CA ALA A 761 8.09 -17.94 -24.43
C ALA A 761 7.11 -16.87 -23.92
N LEU A 762 6.70 -16.94 -22.65
CA LEU A 762 5.83 -15.93 -22.03
C LEU A 762 6.48 -14.55 -21.97
N ARG A 763 7.79 -14.45 -21.72
CA ARG A 763 8.52 -13.18 -21.71
C ARG A 763 8.48 -12.42 -23.05
N GLN A 764 8.33 -13.10 -24.18
CA GLN A 764 8.13 -12.43 -25.48
C GLN A 764 6.80 -11.66 -25.57
N LEU A 765 5.85 -11.94 -24.65
CA LEU A 765 4.59 -11.23 -24.52
C LEU A 765 4.68 -9.95 -23.65
N GLU A 766 5.82 -9.67 -23.01
CA GLU A 766 6.10 -8.41 -22.30
C GLU A 766 5.89 -7.18 -23.24
N PRO A 767 5.50 -5.99 -22.73
CA PRO A 767 5.19 -5.67 -21.33
C PRO A 767 3.85 -6.25 -20.87
N PHE A 768 3.78 -6.68 -19.61
CA PHE A 768 2.53 -7.07 -18.95
C PHE A 768 1.94 -5.91 -18.12
N GLY A 769 0.62 -5.81 -18.07
CA GLY A 769 -0.13 -4.75 -17.38
C GLY A 769 -1.62 -4.78 -17.74
N ALA A 770 -2.30 -3.64 -17.66
CA ALA A 770 -3.69 -3.52 -18.12
C ALA A 770 -3.82 -3.92 -19.61
N GLY A 771 -4.93 -4.58 -19.99
CA GLY A 771 -5.14 -5.13 -21.33
C GLY A 771 -4.23 -6.31 -21.73
N ASN A 772 -3.12 -6.55 -21.02
CA ASN A 772 -2.18 -7.65 -21.28
C ASN A 772 -1.64 -8.20 -19.94
N PRO A 773 -2.47 -8.84 -19.09
CA PRO A 773 -2.05 -9.30 -17.77
C PRO A 773 -1.03 -10.44 -17.83
N LEU A 774 -0.36 -10.73 -16.71
CA LEU A 774 0.37 -11.99 -16.56
C LEU A 774 -0.61 -13.16 -16.74
N PRO A 775 -0.23 -14.26 -17.43
CA PRO A 775 -1.12 -15.40 -17.60
C PRO A 775 -1.33 -16.15 -16.28
N ASN A 776 -2.55 -16.62 -16.08
CA ASN A 776 -2.93 -17.45 -14.95
C ASN A 776 -3.02 -18.92 -15.38
N PHE A 777 -2.27 -19.77 -14.69
CA PHE A 777 -2.20 -21.21 -14.92
C PHE A 777 -2.94 -21.98 -13.83
N LEU A 778 -3.60 -23.06 -14.23
CA LEU A 778 -4.13 -24.08 -13.32
C LEU A 778 -3.23 -25.32 -13.34
N VAL A 779 -2.77 -25.73 -12.17
CA VAL A 779 -2.30 -27.11 -11.90
C VAL A 779 -3.30 -27.80 -10.98
N LYS A 780 -3.46 -29.12 -11.14
CA LYS A 780 -4.36 -29.96 -10.36
C LYS A 780 -3.58 -30.99 -9.54
N GLU A 781 -4.24 -31.54 -8.53
CA GLU A 781 -3.72 -32.68 -7.75
C GLU A 781 -2.36 -32.47 -7.03
N ILE A 782 -2.09 -31.22 -6.63
CA ILE A 782 -0.83 -30.80 -6.04
C ILE A 782 -0.85 -30.95 -4.51
N TYR A 783 0.28 -31.36 -3.93
CA TYR A 783 0.55 -31.30 -2.49
C TYR A 783 1.52 -30.16 -2.17
N ALA A 784 1.50 -29.66 -0.94
CA ALA A 784 2.49 -28.73 -0.41
C ALA A 784 3.50 -29.47 0.49
N SER A 785 4.62 -29.93 -0.08
CA SER A 785 5.65 -30.72 0.63
C SER A 785 6.37 -29.94 1.74
N SER A 786 6.31 -28.61 1.71
CA SER A 786 6.72 -27.75 2.82
C SER A 786 6.03 -26.38 2.72
N LEU A 787 5.80 -25.78 3.89
CA LEU A 787 5.29 -24.42 4.05
C LEU A 787 6.22 -23.60 4.95
N GLY A 788 6.33 -22.31 4.68
CA GLY A 788 7.09 -21.34 5.46
C GLY A 788 6.50 -19.94 5.33
N PHE A 789 6.99 -18.98 6.12
CA PHE A 789 6.44 -17.61 6.14
C PHE A 789 7.56 -16.56 6.14
N SER A 790 7.25 -15.34 5.72
CA SER A 790 8.18 -14.20 5.88
C SER A 790 8.36 -13.81 7.35
N ALA A 791 9.35 -12.96 7.66
CA ALA A 791 9.67 -12.54 9.03
C ALA A 791 8.56 -11.72 9.71
N GLU A 792 7.63 -11.19 8.90
CA GLU A 792 6.42 -10.44 9.26
C GLU A 792 5.19 -11.36 9.33
N GLY A 793 5.29 -12.60 8.87
CA GLY A 793 4.21 -13.60 8.85
C GLY A 793 3.16 -13.44 7.74
N GLU A 794 3.11 -12.31 7.02
CA GLU A 794 2.11 -12.03 5.97
C GLU A 794 2.21 -12.96 4.75
N HIS A 795 3.44 -13.23 4.29
CA HIS A 795 3.67 -13.92 3.02
C HIS A 795 3.86 -15.41 3.26
N LEU A 796 3.20 -16.23 2.44
CA LEU A 796 3.38 -17.69 2.45
C LEU A 796 4.46 -18.05 1.42
N TYR A 797 5.41 -18.87 1.84
CA TYR A 797 6.27 -19.64 0.94
C TYR A 797 5.79 -21.09 0.98
N ALA A 798 5.63 -21.69 -0.19
CA ALA A 798 5.20 -23.07 -0.32
C ALA A 798 6.12 -23.80 -1.28
N ARG A 799 6.27 -25.10 -1.10
CA ARG A 799 6.87 -25.96 -2.12
C ARG A 799 5.83 -26.93 -2.64
N LEU A 800 5.50 -26.78 -3.92
CA LEU A 800 4.44 -27.51 -4.59
C LEU A 800 5.02 -28.78 -5.23
N SER A 801 4.29 -29.89 -5.14
CA SER A 801 4.69 -31.18 -5.68
C SER A 801 3.50 -31.92 -6.31
N ASP A 802 3.72 -32.52 -7.48
CA ASP A 802 2.79 -33.47 -8.13
C ASP A 802 3.19 -34.95 -7.86
N GLY A 803 4.15 -35.17 -6.95
CA GLY A 803 4.76 -36.47 -6.66
C GLY A 803 5.86 -36.90 -7.64
N LYS A 804 6.13 -36.13 -8.72
CA LYS A 804 7.18 -36.39 -9.71
C LYS A 804 8.20 -35.26 -9.79
N VAL A 805 7.72 -34.02 -9.74
CA VAL A 805 8.53 -32.81 -9.73
C VAL A 805 8.11 -31.90 -8.58
N GLU A 806 9.05 -31.05 -8.15
CA GLU A 806 8.87 -30.15 -7.03
C GLU A 806 9.29 -28.72 -7.43
N LYS A 807 8.51 -27.71 -7.03
CA LYS A 807 8.71 -26.29 -7.41
C LYS A 807 8.53 -25.36 -6.22
N GLU A 808 9.36 -24.32 -6.13
CA GLU A 808 9.23 -23.27 -5.12
C GLU A 808 8.19 -22.22 -5.55
N ALA A 809 7.32 -21.82 -4.61
CA ALA A 809 6.22 -20.90 -4.84
C ALA A 809 6.05 -19.90 -3.68
N VAL A 810 5.43 -18.76 -3.97
CA VAL A 810 5.12 -17.70 -3.01
C VAL A 810 3.67 -17.27 -3.13
N ALA A 811 3.05 -16.83 -2.03
CA ALA A 811 1.72 -16.23 -2.03
C ALA A 811 1.76 -14.92 -1.21
N TRP A 812 2.01 -13.81 -1.90
CA TRP A 812 2.16 -12.48 -1.28
C TRP A 812 0.89 -12.09 -0.52
N ARG A 813 1.03 -11.83 0.80
CA ARG A 813 -0.07 -11.50 1.73
C ARG A 813 -1.23 -12.51 1.80
N LYS A 814 -0.99 -13.76 1.39
CA LYS A 814 -2.01 -14.83 1.31
C LYS A 814 -1.78 -15.94 2.35
N ARG A 815 -1.32 -15.58 3.57
CA ARG A 815 -1.10 -16.51 4.71
C ARG A 815 -2.25 -17.52 4.90
N TYR A 816 -3.49 -17.09 4.72
CA TYR A 816 -4.69 -17.92 4.87
C TYR A 816 -4.71 -19.19 3.98
N LEU A 817 -4.03 -19.19 2.82
CA LEU A 817 -3.94 -20.37 1.95
C LEU A 817 -3.20 -21.55 2.60
N ALA A 818 -2.40 -21.31 3.65
CA ALA A 818 -1.77 -22.36 4.45
C ALA A 818 -2.76 -23.20 5.29
N GLN A 819 -4.05 -22.85 5.29
CA GLN A 819 -5.11 -23.69 5.87
C GLN A 819 -5.65 -24.73 4.87
N THR A 820 -5.43 -24.53 3.57
CA THR A 820 -5.90 -25.40 2.48
C THR A 820 -4.75 -26.21 1.87
N LEU A 821 -3.57 -25.61 1.76
CA LEU A 821 -2.35 -26.30 1.35
C LEU A 821 -1.86 -27.23 2.47
N SER A 822 -1.70 -28.52 2.19
CA SER A 822 -1.03 -29.47 3.08
C SER A 822 -0.22 -30.51 2.29
N ASP A 823 0.57 -31.30 3.00
CA ASP A 823 1.30 -32.48 2.54
C ASP A 823 0.41 -33.73 2.47
N GLU A 824 -0.64 -33.81 3.29
CA GLU A 824 -1.60 -34.92 3.31
C GLU A 824 -2.66 -34.86 2.19
N LYS A 825 -3.09 -33.66 1.76
CA LYS A 825 -4.17 -33.47 0.78
C LYS A 825 -3.67 -33.01 -0.58
N LYS A 826 -4.27 -33.56 -1.63
CA LYS A 826 -4.26 -32.96 -2.97
C LYS A 826 -5.15 -31.72 -3.00
N VAL A 827 -4.66 -30.68 -3.67
CA VAL A 827 -5.39 -29.45 -3.98
C VAL A 827 -5.14 -29.01 -5.42
N ASN A 828 -6.08 -28.25 -5.97
CA ASN A 828 -5.89 -27.50 -7.20
C ASN A 828 -5.30 -26.12 -6.87
N VAL A 829 -4.37 -25.62 -7.69
CA VAL A 829 -3.69 -24.33 -7.46
C VAL A 829 -3.76 -23.48 -8.73
N VAL A 830 -4.26 -22.25 -8.59
CA VAL A 830 -4.17 -21.23 -9.63
C VAL A 830 -3.04 -20.26 -9.29
N PHE A 831 -2.13 -20.06 -10.24
CA PHE A 831 -0.90 -19.28 -10.07
C PHE A 831 -0.55 -18.47 -11.32
N SER A 832 0.34 -17.49 -11.19
CA SER A 832 1.01 -16.84 -12.31
C SER A 832 2.51 -17.08 -12.25
N LEU A 833 3.21 -16.84 -13.38
CA LEU A 833 4.66 -16.95 -13.47
C LEU A 833 5.30 -15.56 -13.43
N ALA A 834 5.84 -15.20 -12.27
CA ALA A 834 6.48 -13.92 -12.01
C ALA A 834 7.97 -13.93 -12.40
N LEU A 835 8.48 -12.74 -12.74
CA LEU A 835 9.90 -12.48 -12.97
C LEU A 835 10.66 -12.43 -11.63
N ASP A 836 11.52 -13.41 -11.36
CA ASP A 836 12.44 -13.36 -10.22
C ASP A 836 13.72 -12.61 -10.63
N SER A 837 13.81 -11.32 -10.29
CA SER A 837 14.98 -10.48 -10.58
C SER A 837 16.24 -10.87 -9.81
N TRP A 838 16.19 -11.86 -8.90
CA TRP A 838 17.35 -12.44 -8.23
C TRP A 838 17.83 -13.75 -8.86
N ARG A 839 16.98 -14.43 -9.64
CA ARG A 839 17.30 -15.73 -10.28
C ARG A 839 17.39 -15.70 -11.80
N GLY A 840 16.91 -14.65 -12.47
CA GLY A 840 17.10 -14.44 -13.91
C GLY A 840 16.17 -15.29 -14.79
N ASP A 841 16.67 -16.40 -15.34
CA ASP A 841 15.95 -17.25 -16.32
C ASP A 841 15.00 -18.28 -15.65
N PHE A 842 14.75 -18.14 -14.35
CA PHE A 842 13.83 -18.96 -13.56
C PHE A 842 12.58 -18.19 -13.18
N ALA A 843 11.41 -18.73 -13.51
CA ALA A 843 10.13 -18.20 -13.08
C ALA A 843 9.88 -18.47 -11.59
N GLN A 844 9.32 -17.49 -10.88
CA GLN A 844 8.74 -17.71 -9.56
C GLN A 844 7.23 -17.99 -9.72
N ILE A 845 6.74 -19.08 -9.12
CA ILE A 845 5.31 -19.36 -9.05
C ILE A 845 4.70 -18.41 -8.01
N GLU A 846 3.82 -17.49 -8.43
CA GLU A 846 2.97 -16.75 -7.49
C GLU A 846 1.59 -17.41 -7.40
N ILE A 847 1.28 -17.99 -6.24
CA ILE A 847 -0.03 -18.58 -5.95
C ILE A 847 -1.07 -17.46 -5.82
N LEU A 848 -2.15 -17.54 -6.60
CA LEU A 848 -3.28 -16.61 -6.59
C LEU A 848 -4.46 -17.15 -5.80
N ASP A 849 -4.69 -18.47 -5.87
CA ASP A 849 -5.78 -19.16 -5.18
C ASP A 849 -5.56 -20.68 -5.09
N VAL A 850 -6.25 -21.34 -4.15
CA VAL A 850 -6.18 -22.80 -3.91
C VAL A 850 -7.58 -23.33 -3.58
N LYS A 851 -7.92 -24.53 -4.06
CA LYS A 851 -9.18 -25.25 -3.75
C LYS A 851 -8.93 -26.73 -3.58
N GLU A 852 -9.66 -27.40 -2.68
CA GLU A 852 -9.47 -28.84 -2.45
C GLU A 852 -9.96 -29.71 -3.62
N ASN A 853 -11.19 -29.50 -4.14
CA ASN A 853 -11.76 -30.37 -5.19
C ASN A 853 -12.58 -29.68 -6.30
N GLU A 854 -13.02 -28.43 -6.14
CA GLU A 854 -13.76 -27.72 -7.18
C GLU A 854 -12.84 -26.88 -8.09
N VAL A 855 -13.29 -26.62 -9.32
CA VAL A 855 -12.72 -25.64 -10.27
C VAL A 855 -13.78 -24.57 -10.53
#